data_AF-A0A3B9LWB8-F1
#
_entry.id   AF-A0A3B9LWB8-F1
#
_cell.length_a   1.000
_cell.length_b   1.000
_cell.length_c   1.000
_cell.angle_alpha   90.00
_cell.angle_beta   90.00
_cell.angle_gamma   90.00
#
_symmetry.space_group_name_H-M   'P 1'
#
loop_
_entity.id
_entity.type
_entity.pdbx_description
1 polymer ?
#
loop_
_entity_poly.entity_id
_entity_poly.type
_entity_poly.pdbx_seq_one_letter_code
_entity_poly.pdbx_strand_id
1 'polypeptide(L)'
;MIDLDHYIGQVLDEKYRLERLLGRGGMGAVYLASHLGTERYVALKLITPQFMRNPEFVARFKREARAAGRLRHPNVVDVTDFGFAQAGGEPVAYLVMEYLDGCTLGDVLTEEKRLPLEWGVDILEQVCSAVHEAHQQGIVHRDLKPDNIWLEPNRLGGYRVKVLDFGIAKLAETDVSVTDASASPTSAPAVDAPGRHATQGIAAGLSKTASATSHTNGGDLEKDTLVYAIEPDGEALAKHDAQRSNDLPRSNEHDPTQLFAESPPRTIETSTNPLHSGDDDGDGTLMFDRDTQRTTLGKQTAFAAINTRGAELTRVGAIMGTPVYMSPEQCAAKPLDARSDIYSLGVIAYQMLAGSPPFAGETGGVMREHINLLPPPLRERNKKVPKRVAQVVMSALSKKPEDRPQTAAAFASSLRAQAEGIGSLYRRAFALYSEYFPKFLRLSLIAHIPVIVCTLLMIVLELGENSLTQHGLALKVLFFIALGLLGLLQVAAYFVAASAISGMTAIIVTQLTVAPLRPVELRTAFAVLKKRWKPFLKTAIRVTLRIAIGFILLVIPGIVMTIRYALYAPVVLIEGLEKKAALRRARELAARSWRTIVIVSLLQVLIPIAVSAALGRITVTARNNGLHVIKTSTTGQIYQQLSGLINIVIVPLMSIVPALLYLKMRQLGGETLGEALAQIEEVDTKRSEWQRRMRRRLSLHTPRT
;
A
#
# COMPACT_ATOMS: atom_id res chain seq x y z
N MET A 1 33.16 -32.36 -11.65
CA MET A 1 32.72 -31.21 -10.83
C MET A 1 33.96 -30.58 -10.23
N ILE A 2 33.99 -29.26 -10.05
CA ILE A 2 35.00 -28.60 -9.21
C ILE A 2 34.64 -28.92 -7.76
N ASP A 3 35.61 -29.35 -6.95
CA ASP A 3 35.41 -29.44 -5.50
C ASP A 3 35.49 -28.03 -4.90
N LEU A 4 34.33 -27.51 -4.52
CA LEU A 4 34.17 -26.17 -3.97
C LEU A 4 34.46 -26.12 -2.47
N ASP A 5 34.57 -27.26 -1.79
CA ASP A 5 34.84 -27.30 -0.35
C ASP A 5 36.34 -27.12 -0.06
N HIS A 6 37.21 -27.36 -1.05
CA HIS A 6 38.65 -27.07 -1.01
C HIS A 6 38.99 -25.59 -0.71
N TYR A 7 38.08 -24.65 -1.01
CA TYR A 7 38.30 -23.23 -0.71
C TYR A 7 38.12 -22.86 0.78
N ILE A 8 37.55 -23.75 1.60
CA ILE A 8 37.36 -23.49 3.04
C ILE A 8 38.73 -23.39 3.75
N GLY A 9 38.86 -22.43 4.66
CA GLY A 9 40.09 -22.06 5.37
C GLY A 9 41.01 -21.10 4.59
N GLN A 10 40.82 -20.94 3.28
CA GLN A 10 41.63 -20.00 2.48
C GLN A 10 41.29 -18.54 2.80
N VAL A 11 42.25 -17.63 2.60
CA VAL A 11 42.09 -16.18 2.80
C VAL A 11 42.21 -15.46 1.46
N LEU A 12 41.22 -14.65 1.11
CA LEU A 12 41.17 -13.84 -0.11
C LEU A 12 41.55 -12.38 0.19
N ASP A 13 42.37 -11.79 -0.69
CA ASP A 13 42.88 -10.41 -0.64
C ASP A 13 43.40 -9.98 0.75
N GLU A 14 43.98 -10.93 1.50
CA GLU A 14 44.44 -10.80 2.90
C GLU A 14 43.36 -10.35 3.93
N LYS A 15 42.09 -10.27 3.50
CA LYS A 15 40.97 -9.69 4.25
C LYS A 15 39.91 -10.70 4.66
N TYR A 16 39.61 -11.69 3.81
CA TYR A 16 38.41 -12.52 3.96
C TYR A 16 38.78 -14.01 4.09
N ARG A 17 38.66 -14.59 5.28
CA ARG A 17 38.80 -16.04 5.48
C ARG A 17 37.48 -16.73 5.16
N LEU A 18 37.50 -17.76 4.33
CA LEU A 18 36.32 -18.58 4.02
C LEU A 18 36.10 -19.63 5.12
N GLU A 19 35.01 -19.55 5.87
CA GLU A 19 34.76 -20.39 7.05
C GLU A 19 33.91 -21.63 6.73
N ARG A 20 32.84 -21.47 5.94
CA ARG A 20 31.91 -22.56 5.61
C ARG A 20 31.12 -22.25 4.34
N LEU A 21 30.87 -23.26 3.51
CA LEU A 21 29.93 -23.17 2.40
C LEU A 21 28.49 -22.90 2.91
N LEU A 22 27.82 -21.91 2.30
CA LEU A 22 26.39 -21.61 2.52
C LEU A 22 25.52 -22.14 1.38
N GLY A 23 25.99 -22.07 0.13
CA GLY A 23 25.22 -22.56 -1.03
C GLY A 23 26.04 -22.63 -2.32
N ARG A 24 25.54 -23.39 -3.31
CA ARG A 24 26.14 -23.56 -4.64
C ARG A 24 25.16 -23.08 -5.71
N GLY A 25 25.66 -22.54 -6.82
CA GLY A 25 24.86 -22.06 -7.94
C GLY A 25 25.62 -22.10 -9.27
N GLY A 26 24.94 -21.79 -10.38
CA GLY A 26 25.47 -22.01 -11.73
C GLY A 26 26.81 -21.30 -12.06
N MET A 27 27.16 -20.23 -11.34
CA MET A 27 28.40 -19.47 -11.51
C MET A 27 29.48 -19.72 -10.44
N GLY A 28 29.18 -20.53 -9.40
CA GLY A 28 30.10 -20.77 -8.29
C GLY A 28 29.40 -21.03 -6.96
N ALA A 29 29.90 -20.44 -5.87
CA ALA A 29 29.44 -20.74 -4.52
C ALA A 29 29.38 -19.50 -3.61
N VAL A 30 28.53 -19.55 -2.59
CA VAL A 30 28.44 -18.56 -1.52
C VAL A 30 28.96 -19.18 -0.24
N TYR A 31 29.86 -18.49 0.45
CA TYR A 31 30.49 -18.90 1.69
C TYR A 31 30.17 -17.90 2.81
N LEU A 32 30.07 -18.40 4.03
CA LEU A 32 30.28 -17.62 5.23
C LEU A 32 31.77 -17.29 5.29
N ALA A 33 32.11 -16.01 5.39
CA ALA A 33 33.50 -15.57 5.51
C ALA A 33 33.67 -14.60 6.67
N SER A 34 34.84 -14.64 7.34
CA SER A 34 35.22 -13.68 8.37
C SER A 34 36.09 -12.58 7.75
N HIS A 35 35.69 -11.32 7.90
CA HIS A 35 36.56 -10.20 7.56
C HIS A 35 37.57 -9.95 8.69
N LEU A 36 38.83 -10.34 8.45
CA LEU A 36 39.92 -10.38 9.43
C LEU A 36 40.21 -9.03 10.09
N GLY A 37 39.99 -7.91 9.38
CA GLY A 37 40.21 -6.57 9.92
C GLY A 37 39.07 -6.00 10.78
N THR A 38 37.92 -6.66 10.88
CA THR A 38 36.78 -6.20 11.71
C THR A 38 36.07 -7.30 12.50
N GLU A 39 36.52 -8.56 12.39
CA GLU A 39 35.95 -9.75 13.03
C GLU A 39 34.45 -9.96 12.74
N ARG A 40 33.97 -9.42 11.60
CA ARG A 40 32.57 -9.56 11.17
C ARG A 40 32.41 -10.66 10.13
N TYR A 41 31.33 -11.42 10.28
CA TYR A 41 30.84 -12.32 9.25
C TYR A 41 30.24 -11.57 8.07
N VAL A 42 30.52 -12.06 6.87
CA VAL A 42 30.00 -11.59 5.58
C VAL A 42 29.61 -12.79 4.72
N ALA A 43 28.70 -12.59 3.76
CA ALA A 43 28.39 -13.58 2.73
C ALA A 43 29.24 -13.31 1.48
N LEU A 44 30.19 -14.19 1.18
CA LEU A 44 31.13 -14.04 0.07
C LEU A 44 30.75 -14.98 -1.08
N LYS A 45 30.34 -14.41 -2.21
CA LYS A 45 29.99 -15.13 -3.44
C LYS A 45 31.20 -15.19 -4.37
N LEU A 46 31.79 -16.37 -4.48
CA LEU A 46 32.97 -16.67 -5.29
C LEU A 46 32.53 -17.24 -6.64
N ILE A 47 33.08 -16.65 -7.72
CA ILE A 47 32.83 -17.03 -9.11
C ILE A 47 33.97 -17.92 -9.60
N THR A 48 33.64 -19.06 -10.21
CA THR A 48 34.65 -20.09 -10.52
C THR A 48 35.58 -19.69 -11.66
N PRO A 49 36.84 -20.19 -11.67
CA PRO A 49 37.87 -19.80 -12.65
C PRO A 49 37.49 -20.01 -14.12
N GLN A 50 36.55 -20.91 -14.41
CA GLN A 50 36.06 -21.14 -15.77
C GLN A 50 35.47 -19.88 -16.43
N PHE A 51 34.79 -19.02 -15.67
CA PHE A 51 34.22 -17.76 -16.17
C PHE A 51 35.28 -16.65 -16.27
N MET A 52 36.32 -16.72 -15.43
CA MET A 52 37.40 -15.74 -15.36
C MET A 52 38.30 -15.76 -16.62
N ARG A 53 38.22 -16.84 -17.41
CA ARG A 53 38.90 -16.99 -18.71
C ARG A 53 38.21 -16.19 -19.83
N ASN A 54 36.99 -15.67 -19.64
CA ASN A 54 36.29 -14.81 -20.61
C ASN A 54 36.45 -13.32 -20.24
N PRO A 55 37.18 -12.50 -21.03
CA PRO A 55 37.38 -11.08 -20.73
C PRO A 55 36.09 -10.25 -20.75
N GLU A 56 35.10 -10.63 -21.58
CA GLU A 56 33.81 -9.93 -21.64
C GLU A 56 32.98 -10.21 -20.38
N PHE A 57 32.98 -11.47 -19.90
CA PHE A 57 32.39 -11.83 -18.60
C PHE A 57 33.00 -10.99 -17.47
N VAL A 58 34.34 -10.87 -17.43
CA VAL A 58 35.04 -10.09 -16.40
C VAL A 58 34.71 -8.59 -16.48
N ALA A 59 34.63 -8.02 -17.69
CA ALA A 59 34.20 -6.64 -17.89
C ALA A 59 32.73 -6.41 -17.48
N ARG A 60 31.85 -7.37 -17.79
CA ARG A 60 30.44 -7.37 -17.42
C ARG A 60 30.27 -7.48 -15.90
N PHE A 61 30.96 -8.40 -15.23
CA PHE A 61 30.97 -8.56 -13.77
C PHE A 61 31.41 -7.26 -13.07
N LYS A 62 32.51 -6.63 -13.53
CA LYS A 62 32.96 -5.33 -13.01
C LYS A 62 31.92 -4.22 -13.18
N ARG A 63 31.03 -4.29 -14.17
CA ARG A 63 29.93 -3.33 -14.34
C ARG A 63 28.76 -3.64 -13.40
N GLU A 64 28.26 -4.87 -13.39
CA GLU A 64 27.08 -5.22 -12.58
C GLU A 64 27.38 -5.13 -11.07
N ALA A 65 28.56 -5.55 -10.61
CA ALA A 65 28.99 -5.40 -9.21
C ALA A 65 29.08 -3.92 -8.77
N ARG A 66 29.54 -3.02 -9.66
CA ARG A 66 29.55 -1.57 -9.42
C ARG A 66 28.16 -0.95 -9.43
N ALA A 67 27.17 -1.56 -10.09
CA ALA A 67 25.78 -1.13 -10.02
C ALA A 67 25.15 -1.58 -8.69
N ALA A 68 25.33 -2.85 -8.32
CA ALA A 68 24.83 -3.39 -7.05
C ALA A 68 25.40 -2.63 -5.82
N GLY A 69 26.71 -2.34 -5.79
CA GLY A 69 27.34 -1.57 -4.71
C GLY A 69 26.91 -0.08 -4.59
N ARG A 70 26.08 0.42 -5.52
CA ARG A 70 25.45 1.75 -5.43
C ARG A 70 24.02 1.69 -4.87
N LEU A 71 23.34 0.55 -5.03
CA LEU A 71 21.94 0.37 -4.68
C LEU A 71 21.77 0.18 -3.15
N ARG A 72 21.64 1.28 -2.42
CA ARG A 72 21.47 1.29 -0.96
C ARG A 72 20.00 1.46 -0.56
N HIS A 73 19.37 0.39 -0.09
CA HIS A 73 17.97 0.41 0.34
C HIS A 73 17.75 -0.59 1.50
N PRO A 74 16.95 -0.28 2.54
CA PRO A 74 16.79 -1.12 3.75
C PRO A 74 16.20 -2.52 3.51
N ASN A 75 15.73 -2.80 2.29
CA ASN A 75 15.24 -4.11 1.83
C ASN A 75 16.01 -4.68 0.62
N VAL A 76 17.19 -4.14 0.30
CA VAL A 76 18.15 -4.72 -0.67
C VAL A 76 19.34 -5.29 0.11
N VAL A 77 19.97 -6.35 -0.39
CA VAL A 77 21.24 -6.86 0.16
C VAL A 77 22.39 -5.88 -0.10
N ASP A 78 23.03 -5.40 0.96
CA ASP A 78 24.16 -4.45 0.86
C ASP A 78 25.40 -5.18 0.33
N VAL A 79 25.82 -4.80 -0.88
CA VAL A 79 27.10 -5.18 -1.48
C VAL A 79 28.19 -4.23 -0.98
N THR A 80 29.24 -4.78 -0.36
CA THR A 80 30.25 -4.00 0.38
C THR A 80 31.61 -3.92 -0.32
N ASP A 81 32.06 -5.00 -0.96
CA ASP A 81 33.33 -5.08 -1.70
C ASP A 81 33.21 -6.05 -2.89
N PHE A 82 34.08 -5.92 -3.89
CA PHE A 82 34.26 -6.91 -4.94
C PHE A 82 35.72 -6.94 -5.41
N GLY A 83 36.29 -8.13 -5.59
CA GLY A 83 37.71 -8.30 -5.85
C GLY A 83 38.06 -9.45 -6.79
N PHE A 84 39.36 -9.60 -7.01
CA PHE A 84 39.98 -10.49 -8.00
C PHE A 84 41.18 -11.17 -7.34
N ALA A 85 40.96 -12.36 -6.80
CA ALA A 85 41.91 -13.08 -5.96
C ALA A 85 42.52 -14.29 -6.69
N GLN A 86 43.57 -14.87 -6.12
CA GLN A 86 44.01 -16.23 -6.42
C GLN A 86 43.50 -17.15 -5.31
N ALA A 87 42.79 -18.22 -5.68
CA ALA A 87 42.27 -19.22 -4.75
C ALA A 87 42.57 -20.62 -5.28
N GLY A 88 43.16 -21.50 -4.46
CA GLY A 88 43.67 -22.80 -4.93
C GLY A 88 44.72 -22.71 -6.05
N GLY A 89 45.31 -21.53 -6.29
CA GLY A 89 46.22 -21.28 -7.42
C GLY A 89 45.53 -20.90 -8.74
N GLU A 90 44.21 -20.78 -8.79
CA GLU A 90 43.48 -20.26 -9.96
C GLU A 90 42.85 -18.87 -9.70
N PRO A 91 42.73 -18.01 -10.74
CA PRO A 91 42.12 -16.70 -10.61
C PRO A 91 40.60 -16.80 -10.41
N VAL A 92 40.09 -16.14 -9.38
CA VAL A 92 38.67 -16.06 -9.02
C VAL A 92 38.21 -14.61 -8.92
N ALA A 93 36.93 -14.35 -9.18
CA ALA A 93 36.28 -13.11 -8.76
C ALA A 93 35.45 -13.39 -7.50
N TYR A 94 35.36 -12.41 -6.61
CA TYR A 94 34.50 -12.48 -5.44
C TYR A 94 33.63 -11.23 -5.28
N LEU A 95 32.46 -11.42 -4.68
CA LEU A 95 31.52 -10.35 -4.30
C LEU A 95 31.18 -10.51 -2.81
N VAL A 96 31.34 -9.44 -2.03
CA VAL A 96 31.12 -9.44 -0.58
C VAL A 96 29.80 -8.74 -0.27
N MET A 97 28.91 -9.47 0.39
CA MET A 97 27.58 -9.03 0.79
C MET A 97 27.46 -9.08 2.32
N GLU A 98 26.52 -8.34 2.89
CA GLU A 98 26.16 -8.55 4.29
C GLU A 98 25.75 -10.02 4.54
N TYR A 99 26.12 -10.57 5.69
CA TYR A 99 25.60 -11.87 6.12
C TYR A 99 24.21 -11.68 6.73
N LEU A 100 23.22 -12.42 6.22
CA LEU A 100 21.84 -12.39 6.70
C LEU A 100 21.55 -13.64 7.54
N ASP A 101 20.97 -13.43 8.72
CA ASP A 101 20.39 -14.51 9.54
C ASP A 101 18.91 -14.71 9.16
N GLY A 102 18.36 -15.91 9.31
CA GLY A 102 16.99 -16.24 8.88
C GLY A 102 16.91 -17.24 7.71
N CYS A 103 15.91 -17.08 6.84
CA CYS A 103 15.59 -18.03 5.75
C CYS A 103 15.05 -17.32 4.49
N THR A 104 14.88 -18.06 3.39
CA THR A 104 14.23 -17.55 2.18
C THR A 104 12.70 -17.63 2.25
N LEU A 105 12.02 -16.85 1.42
CA LEU A 105 10.59 -17.02 1.16
C LEU A 105 10.29 -18.37 0.48
N GLY A 106 11.27 -18.99 -0.19
CA GLY A 106 11.15 -20.34 -0.74
C GLY A 106 11.00 -21.42 0.33
N ASP A 107 11.82 -21.34 1.39
CA ASP A 107 11.74 -22.22 2.56
C ASP A 107 10.36 -22.06 3.23
N VAL A 108 9.98 -20.81 3.51
CA VAL A 108 8.69 -20.48 4.15
C VAL A 108 7.49 -20.95 3.31
N LEU A 109 7.53 -20.85 1.98
CA LEU A 109 6.45 -21.36 1.11
C LEU A 109 6.46 -22.89 0.94
N THR A 110 7.53 -23.58 1.37
CA THR A 110 7.61 -25.05 1.41
C THR A 110 7.00 -25.60 2.70
N GLU A 111 7.23 -24.92 3.84
CA GLU A 111 6.59 -25.22 5.12
C GLU A 111 5.12 -24.73 5.15
N GLU A 112 4.93 -23.42 5.05
CA GLU A 112 3.63 -22.76 5.07
C GLU A 112 3.02 -22.68 3.67
N LYS A 113 2.29 -23.74 3.32
CA LYS A 113 1.62 -23.90 2.01
C LYS A 113 0.73 -22.72 1.61
N ARG A 114 0.28 -21.83 2.50
CA ARG A 114 -0.46 -20.60 2.18
C ARG A 114 -0.24 -19.52 3.22
N LEU A 115 0.26 -18.35 2.82
CA LEU A 115 0.47 -17.25 3.76
C LEU A 115 -0.81 -16.47 4.06
N PRO A 116 -0.98 -15.96 5.30
CA PRO A 116 -2.03 -15.00 5.62
C PRO A 116 -1.94 -13.75 4.71
N LEU A 117 -3.09 -13.20 4.32
CA LEU A 117 -3.14 -12.04 3.42
C LEU A 117 -2.35 -10.83 3.96
N GLU A 118 -2.37 -10.60 5.28
CA GLU A 118 -1.65 -9.48 5.89
C GLU A 118 -0.13 -9.65 5.80
N TRP A 119 0.39 -10.89 5.95
CA TRP A 119 1.80 -11.22 5.72
C TRP A 119 2.18 -11.13 4.25
N GLY A 120 1.35 -11.67 3.35
CA GLY A 120 1.61 -11.63 1.92
C GLY A 120 1.74 -10.19 1.39
N VAL A 121 0.89 -9.29 1.89
CA VAL A 121 0.94 -7.86 1.56
C VAL A 121 2.19 -7.19 2.11
N ASP A 122 2.57 -7.46 3.36
CA ASP A 122 3.71 -6.78 4.00
C ASP A 122 5.05 -7.18 3.36
N ILE A 123 5.24 -8.48 3.11
CA ILE A 123 6.41 -8.98 2.37
C ILE A 123 6.47 -8.34 0.98
N LEU A 124 5.37 -8.36 0.22
CA LEU A 124 5.33 -7.77 -1.13
C LEU A 124 5.56 -6.26 -1.12
N GLU A 125 5.10 -5.53 -0.11
CA GLU A 125 5.36 -4.09 0.02
C GLU A 125 6.85 -3.80 0.22
N GLN A 126 7.53 -4.56 1.10
CA GLN A 126 8.97 -4.45 1.31
C GLN A 126 9.79 -4.84 0.06
N VAL A 127 9.42 -5.94 -0.63
CA VAL A 127 10.06 -6.33 -1.91
C VAL A 127 9.83 -5.28 -2.99
N CYS A 128 8.60 -4.76 -3.13
CA CYS A 128 8.29 -3.75 -4.14
C CYS A 128 9.01 -2.42 -3.89
N SER A 129 9.30 -2.07 -2.63
CA SER A 129 10.13 -0.89 -2.31
C SER A 129 11.56 -1.08 -2.84
N ALA A 130 12.19 -2.23 -2.55
CA ALA A 130 13.52 -2.58 -3.05
C ALA A 130 13.60 -2.60 -4.59
N VAL A 131 12.64 -3.27 -5.24
CA VAL A 131 12.55 -3.37 -6.69
C VAL A 131 12.27 -2.00 -7.34
N HIS A 132 11.44 -1.16 -6.72
CA HIS A 132 11.17 0.18 -7.24
C HIS A 132 12.39 1.11 -7.17
N GLU A 133 13.16 1.07 -6.08
CA GLU A 133 14.42 1.82 -5.95
C GLU A 133 15.43 1.38 -7.03
N ALA A 134 15.58 0.06 -7.23
CA ALA A 134 16.41 -0.47 -8.32
C ALA A 134 15.95 0.04 -9.70
N HIS A 135 14.64 0.05 -9.97
CA HIS A 135 14.06 0.58 -11.21
C HIS A 135 14.33 2.08 -11.41
N GLN A 136 14.31 2.90 -10.35
CA GLN A 136 14.67 4.33 -10.44
C GLN A 136 16.14 4.52 -10.83
N GLN A 137 17.02 3.59 -10.44
CA GLN A 137 18.44 3.59 -10.82
C GLN A 137 18.73 2.84 -12.15
N GLY A 138 17.69 2.44 -12.89
CA GLY A 138 17.80 1.72 -14.17
C GLY A 138 18.17 0.23 -14.06
N ILE A 139 18.13 -0.34 -12.86
CA ILE A 139 18.49 -1.73 -12.57
C ILE A 139 17.22 -2.59 -12.57
N VAL A 140 17.11 -3.52 -13.53
CA VAL A 140 16.05 -4.54 -13.60
C VAL A 140 16.59 -5.86 -13.04
N HIS A 141 15.85 -6.52 -12.13
CA HIS A 141 16.34 -7.67 -11.35
C HIS A 141 16.39 -8.97 -12.17
N ARG A 142 15.39 -9.23 -13.03
CA ARG A 142 15.29 -10.34 -13.99
C ARG A 142 15.10 -11.76 -13.43
N ASP A 143 15.55 -12.06 -12.21
CA ASP A 143 15.41 -13.37 -11.56
C ASP A 143 14.66 -13.24 -10.23
N LEU A 144 13.51 -12.55 -10.22
CA LEU A 144 12.67 -12.44 -9.02
C LEU A 144 11.94 -13.76 -8.77
N LYS A 145 12.28 -14.41 -7.66
CA LYS A 145 11.72 -15.68 -7.17
C LYS A 145 11.81 -15.73 -5.63
N PRO A 146 11.05 -16.62 -4.95
CA PRO A 146 11.07 -16.72 -3.49
C PRO A 146 12.46 -16.97 -2.88
N ASP A 147 13.34 -17.69 -3.59
CA ASP A 147 14.69 -18.02 -3.14
C ASP A 147 15.61 -16.77 -3.07
N ASN A 148 15.31 -15.74 -3.86
CA ASN A 148 16.03 -14.46 -3.90
C ASN A 148 15.40 -13.40 -2.96
N ILE A 149 14.47 -13.82 -2.09
CA ILE A 149 13.80 -12.98 -1.09
C ILE A 149 14.07 -13.56 0.30
N TRP A 150 14.92 -12.90 1.08
CA TRP A 150 15.30 -13.32 2.42
C TRP A 150 14.42 -12.66 3.49
N LEU A 151 14.17 -13.39 4.59
CA LEU A 151 13.39 -12.96 5.74
C LEU A 151 14.27 -12.98 7.01
N GLU A 152 14.79 -11.82 7.39
CA GLU A 152 15.61 -11.62 8.59
C GLU A 152 14.69 -11.42 9.83
N PRO A 153 14.82 -12.22 10.90
CA PRO A 153 14.08 -11.99 12.15
C PRO A 153 14.47 -10.65 12.81
N ASN A 154 13.49 -9.80 13.09
CA ASN A 154 13.72 -8.54 13.81
C ASN A 154 13.57 -8.73 15.33
N ARG A 155 14.31 -7.95 16.12
CA ARG A 155 14.36 -8.05 17.60
C ARG A 155 13.05 -7.62 18.31
N LEU A 156 11.97 -7.38 17.57
CA LEU A 156 10.66 -6.99 18.07
C LEU A 156 9.56 -8.04 17.73
N GLY A 157 9.95 -9.23 17.27
CA GLY A 157 9.02 -10.34 16.98
C GLY A 157 8.37 -10.30 15.60
N GLY A 158 8.90 -9.50 14.67
CA GLY A 158 8.56 -9.55 13.24
C GLY A 158 9.77 -9.92 12.38
N TYR A 159 9.73 -9.56 11.10
CA TYR A 159 10.84 -9.75 10.16
C TYR A 159 11.23 -8.45 9.42
N ARG A 160 12.32 -8.51 8.65
CA ARG A 160 12.71 -7.58 7.59
C ARG A 160 12.92 -8.39 6.32
N VAL A 161 12.40 -7.91 5.20
CA VAL A 161 12.69 -8.51 3.89
C VAL A 161 14.00 -7.96 3.32
N LYS A 162 14.84 -8.81 2.72
CA LYS A 162 16.04 -8.43 1.96
C LYS A 162 16.02 -9.12 0.60
N VAL A 163 16.03 -8.36 -0.49
CA VAL A 163 16.04 -8.85 -1.87
C VAL A 163 17.48 -9.01 -2.36
N LEU A 164 17.79 -10.16 -2.96
CA LEU A 164 19.14 -10.61 -3.30
C LEU A 164 19.44 -10.48 -4.82
N ASP A 165 20.71 -10.56 -5.21
CA ASP A 165 21.15 -10.85 -6.59
C ASP A 165 20.64 -9.95 -7.75
N PHE A 166 20.38 -8.66 -7.49
CA PHE A 166 20.04 -7.68 -8.53
C PHE A 166 21.04 -7.66 -9.70
N GLY A 167 20.56 -7.94 -10.92
CA GLY A 167 21.28 -7.76 -12.18
C GLY A 167 22.38 -8.79 -12.51
N ILE A 168 22.89 -9.53 -11.52
CA ILE A 168 24.03 -10.46 -11.65
C ILE A 168 23.73 -11.63 -12.62
N ALA A 169 22.46 -12.03 -12.78
CA ALA A 169 22.05 -13.10 -13.70
C ALA A 169 22.46 -12.86 -15.17
N LYS A 170 22.62 -11.60 -15.61
CA LYS A 170 22.99 -11.22 -16.98
C LYS A 170 24.39 -11.72 -17.42
N LEU A 171 25.18 -12.30 -16.51
CA LEU A 171 26.55 -12.73 -16.78
C LEU A 171 26.67 -13.99 -17.66
N ALA A 172 25.60 -14.79 -17.86
CA ALA A 172 25.64 -16.01 -18.69
C ALA A 172 25.02 -15.87 -20.10
N GLU A 173 24.19 -14.85 -20.36
CA GLU A 173 23.21 -14.86 -21.46
C GLU A 173 23.74 -14.44 -22.85
N THR A 174 24.98 -14.77 -23.28
CA THR A 174 25.47 -14.26 -24.60
C THR A 174 26.47 -15.11 -25.41
N ASP A 175 26.72 -16.38 -25.08
CA ASP A 175 27.47 -17.29 -25.98
C ASP A 175 26.57 -17.92 -27.09
N VAL A 176 25.64 -17.12 -27.65
CA VAL A 176 24.83 -17.45 -28.84
C VAL A 176 24.72 -16.23 -29.74
N SER A 177 25.86 -15.76 -30.26
CA SER A 177 25.88 -14.94 -31.46
C SER A 177 25.59 -15.84 -32.67
N VAL A 178 24.67 -15.40 -33.54
CA VAL A 178 24.45 -16.08 -34.83
C VAL A 178 25.66 -15.81 -35.71
N THR A 179 26.38 -16.87 -36.08
CA THR A 179 27.46 -16.78 -37.06
C THR A 179 26.90 -16.79 -38.47
N ASP A 180 27.04 -15.67 -39.19
CA ASP A 180 26.77 -15.59 -40.62
C ASP A 180 27.73 -16.52 -41.39
N ALA A 181 27.22 -17.69 -41.81
CA ALA A 181 27.96 -18.66 -42.61
C ALA A 181 27.90 -18.28 -44.11
N SER A 182 28.73 -17.33 -44.53
CA SER A 182 28.75 -16.82 -45.89
C SER A 182 29.45 -17.77 -46.89
N ALA A 183 28.62 -18.37 -47.75
CA ALA A 183 28.94 -18.87 -49.10
C ALA A 183 29.97 -20.02 -49.30
N SER A 184 29.67 -20.85 -50.29
CA SER A 184 30.66 -21.49 -51.17
C SER A 184 30.04 -21.65 -52.58
N PRO A 185 30.75 -21.39 -53.69
CA PRO A 185 30.10 -21.16 -54.98
C PRO A 185 30.27 -22.29 -56.02
N THR A 186 29.19 -22.66 -56.72
CA THR A 186 29.29 -23.39 -58.00
C THR A 186 28.11 -23.11 -58.95
N SER A 187 28.40 -23.09 -60.26
CA SER A 187 27.51 -23.32 -61.41
C SER A 187 26.18 -22.54 -61.55
N ALA A 188 26.24 -21.50 -62.38
CA ALA A 188 25.23 -21.22 -63.43
C ALA A 188 25.71 -21.89 -64.76
N PRO A 189 25.05 -21.81 -65.95
CA PRO A 189 23.84 -21.02 -66.29
C PRO A 189 22.78 -21.67 -67.22
N ALA A 190 21.57 -21.12 -67.20
CA ALA A 190 20.62 -20.93 -68.30
C ALA A 190 19.57 -19.90 -67.80
N VAL A 191 19.22 -18.77 -68.43
CA VAL A 191 19.00 -18.41 -69.85
C VAL A 191 17.79 -19.13 -70.47
N ASP A 192 16.60 -18.54 -70.28
CA ASP A 192 15.68 -18.29 -71.40
C ASP A 192 14.69 -17.12 -71.12
N ALA A 193 14.16 -16.50 -72.17
CA ALA A 193 13.18 -15.39 -72.22
C ALA A 193 12.72 -15.19 -73.70
N PRO A 194 11.71 -14.35 -74.08
CA PRO A 194 10.93 -13.39 -73.28
C PRO A 194 9.40 -13.30 -73.63
N GLY A 195 8.67 -12.41 -72.96
CA GLY A 195 7.45 -11.77 -73.49
C GLY A 195 6.33 -11.46 -72.46
N ARG A 196 5.42 -10.50 -72.69
CA ARG A 196 5.34 -9.46 -73.75
C ARG A 196 4.28 -8.38 -73.42
N HIS A 197 4.64 -7.08 -73.42
CA HIS A 197 3.76 -5.88 -73.45
C HIS A 197 2.78 -5.69 -72.24
N ALA A 198 2.17 -4.51 -71.97
CA ALA A 198 2.16 -3.21 -72.66
C ALA A 198 2.06 -1.97 -71.70
N THR A 199 2.51 -0.81 -72.21
CA THR A 199 2.06 0.61 -72.05
C THR A 199 0.92 0.98 -71.05
N GLN A 200 0.83 2.19 -70.46
CA GLN A 200 1.35 3.51 -70.89
C GLN A 200 1.35 4.60 -69.77
N GLY A 201 2.37 5.49 -69.75
CA GLY A 201 2.25 6.96 -69.57
C GLY A 201 2.06 7.56 -68.15
N ILE A 202 2.55 8.76 -67.79
CA ILE A 202 3.41 9.79 -68.47
C ILE A 202 4.37 10.46 -67.44
N ALA A 203 5.51 10.97 -67.96
CA ALA A 203 6.57 11.87 -67.42
C ALA A 203 6.17 12.99 -66.39
N ALA A 204 7.05 13.71 -65.67
CA ALA A 204 8.54 13.77 -65.45
C ALA A 204 8.82 14.72 -64.23
N GLY A 205 10.03 14.98 -63.69
CA GLY A 205 11.37 14.42 -63.93
C GLY A 205 12.52 15.45 -63.73
N LEU A 206 13.46 15.16 -62.80
CA LEU A 206 14.72 15.90 -62.45
C LEU A 206 14.56 17.33 -61.87
N SER A 207 15.32 17.86 -60.89
CA SER A 207 16.64 17.61 -60.25
C SER A 207 17.84 18.40 -60.79
N LYS A 208 18.43 19.30 -59.97
CA LYS A 208 19.90 19.51 -59.80
C LYS A 208 20.34 20.58 -58.76
N THR A 209 21.19 20.14 -57.83
CA THR A 209 22.47 20.73 -57.34
C THR A 209 22.78 22.25 -57.38
N ALA A 210 23.34 22.78 -56.27
CA ALA A 210 24.64 23.51 -56.23
C ALA A 210 25.10 23.77 -54.77
N SER A 211 26.37 24.19 -54.55
CA SER A 211 27.02 24.36 -53.24
C SER A 211 28.00 25.54 -53.17
N ALA A 212 28.03 26.28 -52.06
CA ALA A 212 29.05 27.30 -51.69
C ALA A 212 29.00 27.53 -50.15
N THR A 213 29.95 27.08 -49.31
CA THR A 213 31.32 27.59 -48.98
C THR A 213 31.42 28.67 -47.89
N SER A 214 31.81 28.23 -46.67
CA SER A 214 32.86 28.79 -45.78
C SER A 214 32.66 30.08 -44.92
N HIS A 215 33.35 30.08 -43.77
CA HIS A 215 33.77 31.22 -42.90
C HIS A 215 32.72 31.97 -42.03
N THR A 216 33.00 32.42 -40.78
CA THR A 216 33.83 31.91 -39.64
C THR A 216 33.52 32.67 -38.33
N ASN A 217 33.79 32.05 -37.17
CA ASN A 217 34.14 32.64 -35.84
C ASN A 217 33.10 33.45 -35.01
N GLY A 218 33.34 33.46 -33.68
CA GLY A 218 32.74 34.38 -32.68
C GLY A 218 31.48 33.84 -31.98
N GLY A 219 31.43 33.59 -30.67
CA GLY A 219 32.45 33.69 -29.62
C GLY A 219 32.17 34.80 -28.59
N ASP A 220 32.38 34.48 -27.31
CA ASP A 220 32.48 35.38 -26.14
C ASP A 220 31.14 36.03 -25.64
N LEU A 221 30.73 35.76 -24.39
CA LEU A 221 30.84 36.59 -23.15
C LEU A 221 29.84 37.77 -23.09
N GLU A 222 29.24 38.16 -21.95
CA GLU A 222 29.16 37.56 -20.60
C GLU A 222 27.93 38.16 -19.85
N LYS A 223 27.83 37.95 -18.51
CA LYS A 223 27.26 38.81 -17.44
C LYS A 223 26.47 40.10 -17.85
N ASP A 224 25.38 40.51 -17.18
CA ASP A 224 24.99 40.21 -15.79
C ASP A 224 23.52 40.51 -15.46
N THR A 225 23.08 39.87 -14.37
CA THR A 225 22.07 40.24 -13.37
C THR A 225 21.52 41.68 -13.37
N LEU A 226 20.18 41.87 -13.39
CA LEU A 226 19.45 42.48 -12.26
C LEU A 226 17.90 42.44 -12.33
N VAL A 227 17.30 42.53 -11.14
CA VAL A 227 15.88 42.34 -10.78
C VAL A 227 15.08 43.64 -10.83
N TYR A 228 13.84 43.59 -11.35
CA TYR A 228 12.62 44.28 -10.85
C TYR A 228 11.40 43.46 -11.32
N ALA A 229 10.31 43.12 -10.60
CA ALA A 229 9.73 43.46 -9.28
C ALA A 229 8.52 44.42 -9.31
N ILE A 230 7.34 43.86 -8.94
CA ILE A 230 6.10 44.47 -8.43
C ILE A 230 5.09 45.06 -9.48
N GLU A 231 3.95 44.36 -9.62
CA GLU A 231 2.52 44.75 -9.42
C GLU A 231 2.08 46.26 -9.55
N PRO A 232 0.78 46.61 -9.79
CA PRO A 232 -0.44 45.84 -9.43
C PRO A 232 -1.69 45.95 -10.36
N ASP A 233 -2.79 45.32 -9.91
CA ASP A 233 -4.23 45.62 -10.09
C ASP A 233 -4.92 45.67 -11.48
N GLY A 234 -6.22 45.31 -11.50
CA GLY A 234 -7.13 45.44 -12.65
C GLY A 234 -8.37 44.53 -12.58
N GLU A 235 -9.57 45.12 -12.42
CA GLU A 235 -10.83 44.38 -12.21
C GLU A 235 -11.71 44.18 -13.48
N ALA A 236 -12.35 42.99 -13.53
CA ALA A 236 -13.77 42.75 -13.88
C ALA A 236 -14.35 42.83 -15.34
N LEU A 237 -15.44 42.04 -15.47
CA LEU A 237 -16.63 42.15 -16.36
C LEU A 237 -16.56 41.95 -17.89
N ALA A 238 -17.02 40.76 -18.34
CA ALA A 238 -18.09 40.52 -19.34
C ALA A 238 -18.30 38.97 -19.44
N LYS A 239 -19.47 38.34 -19.36
CA LYS A 239 -20.77 38.49 -20.04
C LYS A 239 -20.72 38.32 -21.57
N HIS A 240 -21.14 37.14 -22.04
CA HIS A 240 -21.87 36.99 -23.30
C HIS A 240 -22.82 35.79 -23.20
N ASP A 241 -24.09 36.00 -23.55
CA ASP A 241 -25.11 34.95 -23.69
C ASP A 241 -25.25 34.56 -25.17
N ALA A 242 -25.60 33.29 -25.42
CA ALA A 242 -26.15 32.81 -26.68
C ALA A 242 -27.11 31.64 -26.40
N GLN A 243 -28.32 31.70 -26.95
CA GLN A 243 -29.38 30.68 -26.81
C GLN A 243 -29.83 30.14 -28.18
N ARG A 244 -30.71 29.13 -28.15
CA ARG A 244 -31.30 28.35 -29.27
C ARG A 244 -30.40 27.21 -29.76
N SER A 245 -30.91 26.05 -30.19
CA SER A 245 -32.27 25.43 -30.19
C SER A 245 -32.13 24.01 -30.79
N ASN A 246 -33.02 23.03 -30.66
CA ASN A 246 -34.03 22.60 -29.67
C ASN A 246 -34.45 21.17 -30.12
N ASP A 247 -35.38 20.50 -29.43
CA ASP A 247 -36.10 19.29 -29.89
C ASP A 247 -35.26 17.97 -30.04
N LEU A 248 -35.71 16.73 -29.79
CA LEU A 248 -36.76 15.99 -29.03
C LEU A 248 -36.88 14.60 -29.77
N PRO A 249 -37.54 13.54 -29.25
CA PRO A 249 -38.21 13.34 -27.96
C PRO A 249 -37.73 12.08 -27.18
N ARG A 250 -38.51 11.66 -26.17
CA ARG A 250 -38.34 10.45 -25.34
C ARG A 250 -39.18 9.27 -25.85
N SER A 251 -38.93 8.08 -25.29
CA SER A 251 -39.96 7.05 -25.03
C SER A 251 -39.79 6.48 -23.61
N ASN A 252 -40.89 6.04 -22.99
CA ASN A 252 -40.93 5.53 -21.60
C ASN A 252 -41.28 4.02 -21.55
N GLU A 253 -40.89 3.39 -20.44
CA GLU A 253 -41.57 2.32 -19.68
C GLU A 253 -42.48 1.31 -20.41
N HIS A 254 -42.24 0.00 -20.21
CA HIS A 254 -43.12 -0.86 -19.38
C HIS A 254 -42.49 -2.25 -19.10
N ASP A 255 -42.64 -2.71 -17.86
CA ASP A 255 -42.70 -4.13 -17.42
C ASP A 255 -44.21 -4.54 -17.43
N PRO A 256 -44.68 -5.80 -17.17
CA PRO A 256 -43.99 -6.95 -16.57
C PRO A 256 -44.28 -8.32 -17.27
N THR A 257 -43.89 -9.45 -16.65
CA THR A 257 -44.81 -10.53 -16.16
C THR A 257 -44.06 -11.83 -15.81
N GLN A 258 -44.64 -12.67 -14.94
CA GLN A 258 -44.12 -13.96 -14.44
C GLN A 258 -44.58 -15.16 -15.31
N LEU A 259 -43.93 -16.34 -15.22
CA LEU A 259 -44.45 -17.61 -14.64
C LEU A 259 -43.61 -18.85 -15.06
N PHE A 260 -43.84 -19.99 -14.38
CA PHE A 260 -43.38 -21.37 -14.67
C PHE A 260 -41.86 -21.67 -14.53
N ALA A 261 -41.43 -22.81 -13.96
CA ALA A 261 -42.13 -23.83 -13.16
C ALA A 261 -41.15 -24.63 -12.27
N GLU A 262 -41.65 -25.23 -11.19
CA GLU A 262 -40.93 -26.21 -10.35
C GLU A 262 -41.23 -27.65 -10.79
N SER A 263 -40.28 -28.59 -10.59
CA SER A 263 -40.55 -29.97 -10.13
C SER A 263 -39.25 -30.78 -9.91
N PRO A 264 -39.23 -31.84 -9.05
CA PRO A 264 -38.03 -32.16 -8.26
C PRO A 264 -37.42 -33.58 -8.48
N PRO A 265 -37.27 -34.50 -7.50
CA PRO A 265 -35.94 -34.84 -6.99
C PRO A 265 -35.53 -36.32 -7.10
N ARG A 266 -34.33 -36.68 -6.61
CA ARG A 266 -33.95 -38.06 -6.28
C ARG A 266 -33.24 -38.20 -4.94
N THR A 267 -33.61 -39.27 -4.23
CA THR A 267 -33.15 -39.79 -2.93
C THR A 267 -33.12 -41.34 -3.06
N ILE A 268 -32.46 -42.12 -2.20
CA ILE A 268 -31.74 -41.82 -0.94
C ILE A 268 -30.21 -41.89 -1.22
N GLU A 269 -29.22 -42.36 -0.44
CA GLU A 269 -29.02 -43.02 0.88
C GLU A 269 -27.87 -42.25 1.58
N THR A 270 -27.87 -41.86 2.88
CA THR A 270 -27.94 -42.56 4.18
C THR A 270 -26.73 -43.43 4.58
N SER A 271 -25.82 -42.84 5.37
CA SER A 271 -25.18 -43.57 6.47
C SER A 271 -24.86 -42.65 7.68
N THR A 272 -25.32 -43.12 8.83
CA THR A 272 -25.17 -42.71 10.24
C THR A 272 -24.20 -41.57 10.65
N ASN A 273 -24.75 -40.67 11.48
CA ASN A 273 -24.04 -39.79 12.43
C ASN A 273 -23.63 -40.60 13.71
N PRO A 274 -22.82 -40.07 14.66
CA PRO A 274 -23.42 -39.23 15.71
C PRO A 274 -22.55 -38.05 16.20
N LEU A 275 -23.19 -37.17 16.97
CA LEU A 275 -22.58 -35.99 17.60
C LEU A 275 -21.72 -36.37 18.83
N HIS A 276 -20.80 -35.47 19.20
CA HIS A 276 -20.58 -35.16 20.60
C HIS A 276 -20.58 -33.65 20.83
N SER A 277 -21.13 -33.25 21.98
CA SER A 277 -21.25 -31.86 22.44
C SER A 277 -20.31 -31.61 23.61
N GLY A 278 -19.81 -30.40 23.76
CA GLY A 278 -18.98 -29.99 24.90
C GLY A 278 -18.58 -28.53 24.79
N ASP A 279 -19.34 -27.67 25.45
CA ASP A 279 -18.89 -26.33 25.82
C ASP A 279 -18.02 -26.45 27.08
N ASP A 280 -16.91 -25.73 27.16
CA ASP A 280 -16.38 -25.21 28.42
C ASP A 280 -15.53 -23.94 28.18
N ASP A 281 -15.46 -23.07 29.18
CA ASP A 281 -14.70 -21.81 29.14
C ASP A 281 -13.24 -22.02 29.56
N GLY A 282 -12.33 -21.14 29.11
CA GLY A 282 -10.90 -21.27 29.41
C GLY A 282 -10.07 -20.02 29.12
N ASP A 283 -10.16 -19.00 29.98
CA ASP A 283 -9.17 -17.92 30.00
C ASP A 283 -7.81 -18.46 30.49
N GLY A 284 -6.73 -18.02 29.84
CA GLY A 284 -5.47 -18.78 29.76
C GLY A 284 -4.24 -17.92 29.51
N THR A 285 -4.06 -16.85 30.30
CA THR A 285 -2.86 -16.02 30.21
C THR A 285 -1.62 -16.77 30.72
N LEU A 286 -0.72 -17.14 29.80
CA LEU A 286 0.64 -17.57 30.08
C LEU A 286 1.60 -16.53 29.46
N MET A 287 2.15 -15.59 30.23
CA MET A 287 3.33 -15.78 31.09
C MET A 287 4.49 -16.51 30.39
N PHE A 288 5.55 -15.75 30.10
CA PHE A 288 6.85 -16.30 29.72
C PHE A 288 7.49 -16.95 30.95
N ASP A 289 7.78 -18.24 30.89
CA ASP A 289 8.70 -18.88 31.83
C ASP A 289 10.12 -18.92 31.26
N ARG A 290 11.11 -18.95 32.17
CA ARG A 290 12.54 -18.99 31.86
C ARG A 290 13.06 -20.43 32.00
N ASP A 291 13.03 -21.20 30.92
CA ASP A 291 14.16 -22.11 30.64
C ASP A 291 14.16 -22.68 29.22
N THR A 292 15.19 -22.35 28.43
CA THR A 292 15.47 -23.06 27.16
C THR A 292 16.93 -22.95 26.68
N GLN A 293 17.90 -22.67 27.57
CA GLN A 293 19.33 -22.73 27.22
C GLN A 293 19.93 -24.14 27.38
N ARG A 294 19.31 -25.18 26.79
CA ARG A 294 19.93 -26.54 26.73
C ARG A 294 19.38 -27.55 25.70
N THR A 295 18.94 -27.11 24.52
CA THR A 295 18.48 -28.06 23.46
C THR A 295 18.94 -27.75 22.04
N THR A 296 19.97 -26.92 21.87
CA THR A 296 20.54 -26.48 20.58
C THR A 296 21.82 -27.22 20.16
N LEU A 297 21.97 -28.48 20.57
CA LEU A 297 23.07 -29.36 20.13
C LEU A 297 22.54 -30.78 19.88
N GLY A 298 22.07 -31.06 18.66
CA GLY A 298 21.51 -32.38 18.32
C GLY A 298 20.63 -32.51 17.07
N LYS A 299 20.27 -31.41 16.38
CA LYS A 299 19.41 -31.44 15.18
C LYS A 299 20.04 -30.85 13.89
N GLN A 300 21.36 -30.66 13.85
CA GLN A 300 22.06 -30.18 12.64
C GLN A 300 22.57 -31.29 11.71
N THR A 301 22.54 -32.56 12.13
CA THR A 301 23.05 -33.71 11.34
C THR A 301 22.03 -34.33 10.37
N ALA A 302 20.78 -33.87 10.36
CA ALA A 302 19.73 -34.38 9.47
C ALA A 302 19.67 -33.70 8.09
N PHE A 303 20.50 -32.67 7.84
CA PHE A 303 20.40 -31.79 6.66
C PHE A 303 21.03 -32.33 5.37
N ALA A 304 21.61 -33.53 5.38
CA ALA A 304 22.45 -34.05 4.29
C ALA A 304 21.77 -34.98 3.27
N ALA A 305 20.48 -35.32 3.44
CA ALA A 305 19.92 -36.55 2.86
C ALA A 305 18.77 -36.41 1.82
N ILE A 306 18.30 -35.19 1.49
CA ILE A 306 17.09 -35.01 0.67
C ILE A 306 17.34 -34.41 -0.72
N ASN A 307 18.48 -33.75 -0.97
CA ASN A 307 18.72 -33.02 -2.23
C ASN A 307 19.18 -33.90 -3.42
N THR A 308 19.18 -35.22 -3.28
CA THR A 308 19.80 -36.19 -4.22
C THR A 308 18.87 -36.64 -5.36
N ARG A 309 18.02 -35.73 -5.89
CA ARG A 309 17.17 -35.98 -7.07
C ARG A 309 17.10 -34.79 -8.06
N GLY A 310 18.20 -34.05 -8.19
CA GLY A 310 18.37 -33.00 -9.21
C GLY A 310 19.69 -33.10 -10.00
N ALA A 311 20.42 -34.20 -9.87
CA ALA A 311 21.83 -34.31 -10.25
C ALA A 311 22.08 -35.00 -11.61
N GLU A 312 21.22 -34.78 -12.61
CA GLU A 312 21.45 -35.32 -13.97
C GLU A 312 20.88 -34.40 -15.05
N LEU A 313 21.73 -33.51 -15.60
CA LEU A 313 21.80 -33.14 -17.03
C LEU A 313 22.96 -32.15 -17.26
N THR A 314 23.92 -32.48 -18.14
CA THR A 314 24.95 -31.53 -18.60
C THR A 314 25.26 -31.71 -20.09
N ARG A 315 24.51 -31.03 -20.96
CA ARG A 315 25.00 -30.56 -22.27
C ARG A 315 24.05 -29.55 -22.91
N VAL A 316 24.61 -28.41 -23.34
CA VAL A 316 24.08 -27.39 -24.27
C VAL A 316 22.70 -26.77 -23.92
N GLY A 317 22.65 -25.45 -23.74
CA GLY A 317 21.39 -24.71 -23.60
C GLY A 317 20.82 -24.62 -22.17
N ALA A 318 21.68 -24.51 -21.15
CA ALA A 318 21.25 -24.35 -19.76
C ALA A 318 20.63 -22.95 -19.51
N ILE A 319 19.31 -22.84 -19.69
CA ILE A 319 18.56 -21.61 -19.43
C ILE A 319 18.58 -21.33 -17.91
N MET A 320 19.29 -20.27 -17.51
CA MET A 320 19.56 -19.97 -16.09
C MET A 320 18.46 -19.13 -15.45
N GLY A 321 17.47 -19.81 -14.87
CA GLY A 321 16.42 -19.21 -14.04
C GLY A 321 15.29 -20.22 -13.81
N THR A 322 14.57 -20.11 -12.69
CA THR A 322 13.46 -21.03 -12.41
C THR A 322 12.26 -20.64 -13.30
N PRO A 323 11.86 -21.43 -14.31
CA PRO A 323 10.95 -20.97 -15.37
C PRO A 323 9.59 -20.49 -14.87
N VAL A 324 9.16 -21.07 -13.75
CA VAL A 324 7.97 -20.78 -12.95
C VAL A 324 7.75 -19.29 -12.66
N TYR A 325 8.80 -18.46 -12.59
CA TYR A 325 8.70 -17.03 -12.26
C TYR A 325 9.03 -16.08 -13.41
N MET A 326 9.43 -16.60 -14.58
CA MET A 326 9.83 -15.78 -15.73
C MET A 326 8.65 -14.98 -16.30
N SER A 327 8.91 -13.76 -16.78
CA SER A 327 7.92 -13.00 -17.53
C SER A 327 7.72 -13.56 -18.96
N PRO A 328 6.56 -13.32 -19.61
CA PRO A 328 6.28 -13.78 -20.98
C PRO A 328 7.35 -13.34 -21.99
N GLU A 329 7.89 -12.13 -21.82
CA GLU A 329 8.98 -11.59 -22.63
C GLU A 329 10.33 -12.29 -22.39
N GLN A 330 10.64 -12.76 -21.17
CA GLN A 330 11.82 -13.60 -20.92
C GLN A 330 11.70 -14.96 -21.59
N CYS A 331 10.54 -15.63 -21.43
CA CYS A 331 10.27 -16.91 -22.08
C CYS A 331 10.32 -16.82 -23.62
N ALA A 332 10.09 -15.62 -24.18
CA ALA A 332 10.15 -15.33 -25.61
C ALA A 332 11.45 -14.63 -26.07
N ALA A 333 12.48 -14.54 -25.21
CA ALA A 333 13.76 -13.87 -25.48
C ALA A 333 13.65 -12.42 -26.03
N LYS A 334 12.62 -11.68 -25.60
CA LYS A 334 12.36 -10.29 -26.01
C LYS A 334 13.09 -9.29 -25.10
N PRO A 335 13.28 -8.03 -25.53
CA PRO A 335 13.80 -6.97 -24.67
C PRO A 335 13.01 -6.84 -23.37
N LEU A 336 13.72 -6.76 -22.25
CA LEU A 336 13.15 -6.71 -20.90
C LEU A 336 13.13 -5.28 -20.35
N ASP A 337 12.09 -4.96 -19.58
CA ASP A 337 11.98 -3.70 -18.85
C ASP A 337 11.51 -3.93 -17.39
N ALA A 338 11.35 -2.85 -16.62
CA ALA A 338 10.91 -2.88 -15.22
C ALA A 338 9.61 -3.68 -14.98
N ARG A 339 8.75 -3.82 -15.99
CA ARG A 339 7.45 -4.51 -15.91
C ARG A 339 7.59 -6.03 -16.03
N SER A 340 8.75 -6.53 -16.46
CA SER A 340 9.11 -7.96 -16.39
C SER A 340 9.21 -8.41 -14.94
N ASP A 341 9.92 -7.65 -14.10
CA ASP A 341 10.00 -7.87 -12.65
C ASP A 341 8.60 -7.83 -11.99
N ILE A 342 7.71 -6.94 -12.45
CA ILE A 342 6.34 -6.82 -11.93
C ILE A 342 5.49 -8.07 -12.25
N TYR A 343 5.71 -8.73 -13.39
CA TYR A 343 5.08 -10.03 -13.67
C TYR A 343 5.56 -11.11 -12.70
N SER A 344 6.87 -11.20 -12.45
CA SER A 344 7.46 -12.13 -11.48
C SER A 344 6.94 -11.89 -10.05
N LEU A 345 6.80 -10.61 -9.63
CA LEU A 345 6.13 -10.24 -8.38
C LEU A 345 4.65 -10.67 -8.35
N GLY A 346 3.95 -10.60 -9.50
CA GLY A 346 2.61 -11.16 -9.68
C GLY A 346 2.56 -12.67 -9.48
N VAL A 347 3.56 -13.42 -9.96
CA VAL A 347 3.68 -14.88 -9.76
C VAL A 347 3.91 -15.21 -8.29
N ILE A 348 4.85 -14.52 -7.63
CA ILE A 348 5.16 -14.70 -6.21
C ILE A 348 3.91 -14.40 -5.37
N ALA A 349 3.24 -13.27 -5.63
CA ALA A 349 2.00 -12.89 -4.96
C ALA A 349 0.86 -13.90 -5.19
N TYR A 350 0.79 -14.51 -6.38
CA TYR A 350 -0.16 -15.59 -6.66
C TYR A 350 0.18 -16.83 -5.82
N GLN A 351 1.44 -17.26 -5.79
CA GLN A 351 1.88 -18.44 -5.03
C GLN A 351 1.61 -18.29 -3.54
N MET A 352 1.98 -17.15 -2.93
CA MET A 352 1.76 -16.89 -1.49
C MET A 352 0.29 -17.01 -1.09
N LEU A 353 -0.64 -16.65 -1.98
CA LEU A 353 -2.09 -16.63 -1.72
C LEU A 353 -2.83 -17.89 -2.20
N ALA A 354 -2.36 -18.55 -3.27
CA ALA A 354 -2.94 -19.79 -3.82
C ALA A 354 -2.38 -21.06 -3.17
N GLY A 355 -1.12 -21.00 -2.73
CA GLY A 355 -0.29 -22.13 -2.28
C GLY A 355 0.42 -22.91 -3.38
N SER A 356 0.42 -22.38 -4.60
CA SER A 356 1.18 -22.87 -5.75
C SER A 356 1.26 -21.75 -6.79
N PRO A 357 2.33 -21.68 -7.61
CA PRO A 357 2.38 -20.78 -8.76
C PRO A 357 1.20 -21.06 -9.73
N PRO A 358 0.85 -20.10 -10.61
CA PRO A 358 -0.24 -20.28 -11.57
C PRO A 358 0.05 -21.41 -12.59
N PHE A 359 1.33 -21.64 -12.88
CA PHE A 359 1.87 -22.60 -13.83
C PHE A 359 2.99 -23.41 -13.16
N ALA A 360 3.05 -24.72 -13.41
CA ALA A 360 4.06 -25.62 -12.84
C ALA A 360 4.17 -26.91 -13.68
N GLY A 361 5.38 -27.40 -13.87
CA GLY A 361 5.67 -28.58 -14.70
C GLY A 361 7.08 -28.49 -15.31
N GLU A 362 7.29 -29.18 -16.42
CA GLU A 362 8.55 -29.15 -17.16
C GLU A 362 8.89 -27.76 -17.73
N THR A 363 10.17 -27.42 -17.77
CA THR A 363 10.73 -26.12 -18.21
C THR A 363 10.07 -25.58 -19.48
N GLY A 364 10.07 -26.33 -20.58
CA GLY A 364 9.50 -25.88 -21.85
C GLY A 364 7.97 -25.77 -21.85
N GLY A 365 7.29 -26.59 -21.04
CA GLY A 365 5.85 -26.49 -20.81
C GLY A 365 5.49 -25.18 -20.11
N VAL A 366 6.11 -24.92 -18.96
CA VAL A 366 5.90 -23.70 -18.17
C VAL A 366 6.23 -22.44 -18.97
N MET A 367 7.34 -22.39 -19.71
CA MET A 367 7.66 -21.26 -20.59
C MET A 367 6.55 -21.00 -21.63
N ARG A 368 6.02 -22.06 -22.24
CA ARG A 368 4.94 -21.95 -23.23
C ARG A 368 3.62 -21.50 -22.61
N GLU A 369 3.31 -21.91 -21.39
CA GLU A 369 2.16 -21.42 -20.62
C GLU A 369 2.31 -19.94 -20.22
N HIS A 370 3.51 -19.54 -19.79
CA HIS A 370 3.84 -18.15 -19.48
C HIS A 370 3.69 -17.24 -20.71
N ILE A 371 4.00 -17.71 -21.92
CA ILE A 371 3.71 -16.96 -23.16
C ILE A 371 2.21 -16.96 -23.50
N ASN A 372 1.59 -18.14 -23.59
CA ASN A 372 0.31 -18.30 -24.32
C ASN A 372 -0.94 -18.49 -23.45
N LEU A 373 -0.82 -19.11 -22.27
CA LEU A 373 -1.96 -19.53 -21.46
C LEU A 373 -2.34 -18.45 -20.44
N LEU A 374 -3.63 -18.12 -20.30
CA LEU A 374 -4.07 -17.22 -19.24
C LEU A 374 -3.97 -17.92 -17.86
N PRO A 375 -3.42 -17.27 -16.83
CA PRO A 375 -3.26 -17.88 -15.51
C PRO A 375 -4.63 -18.22 -14.88
N PRO A 376 -4.76 -19.39 -14.20
CA PRO A 376 -6.02 -19.78 -13.55
C PRO A 376 -6.45 -18.73 -12.52
N PRO A 377 -7.72 -18.28 -12.48
CA PRO A 377 -8.16 -17.23 -11.56
C PRO A 377 -7.86 -17.55 -10.08
N LEU A 378 -7.11 -16.67 -9.40
CA LEU A 378 -6.64 -16.88 -8.01
C LEU A 378 -7.74 -17.29 -7.01
N ARG A 379 -8.99 -16.84 -7.22
CA ARG A 379 -10.13 -17.15 -6.33
C ARG A 379 -10.76 -18.53 -6.54
N GLU A 380 -10.42 -19.23 -7.61
CA GLU A 380 -10.76 -20.64 -7.79
C GLU A 380 -9.85 -21.50 -6.91
N ARG A 381 -8.53 -21.20 -6.90
CA ARG A 381 -7.56 -21.86 -6.00
C ARG A 381 -7.71 -21.48 -4.53
N ASN A 382 -8.05 -20.22 -4.22
CA ASN A 382 -8.34 -19.76 -2.85
C ASN A 382 -9.52 -18.77 -2.78
N LYS A 383 -10.71 -19.30 -2.47
CA LYS A 383 -11.97 -18.52 -2.32
C LYS A 383 -11.91 -17.45 -1.22
N LYS A 384 -11.03 -17.59 -0.21
CA LYS A 384 -10.86 -16.63 0.91
C LYS A 384 -10.22 -15.31 0.47
N VAL A 385 -9.49 -15.27 -0.66
CA VAL A 385 -8.86 -14.03 -1.16
C VAL A 385 -9.95 -13.02 -1.58
N PRO A 386 -9.90 -11.75 -1.13
CA PRO A 386 -10.86 -10.72 -1.55
C PRO A 386 -10.85 -10.48 -3.06
N LYS A 387 -12.03 -10.25 -3.69
CA LYS A 387 -12.13 -10.06 -5.15
C LYS A 387 -11.18 -8.97 -5.68
N ARG A 388 -11.06 -7.85 -4.96
CA ARG A 388 -10.21 -6.72 -5.39
C ARG A 388 -8.70 -7.02 -5.25
N VAL A 389 -8.28 -7.76 -4.21
CA VAL A 389 -6.88 -8.24 -4.08
C VAL A 389 -6.53 -9.16 -5.25
N ALA A 390 -7.40 -10.13 -5.55
CA ALA A 390 -7.20 -11.02 -6.66
C ALA A 390 -7.13 -10.27 -8.00
N GLN A 391 -7.95 -9.24 -8.21
CA GLN A 391 -7.86 -8.41 -9.42
C GLN A 391 -6.49 -7.70 -9.56
N VAL A 392 -5.90 -7.21 -8.47
CA VAL A 392 -4.57 -6.58 -8.50
C VAL A 392 -3.47 -7.61 -8.84
N VAL A 393 -3.48 -8.79 -8.21
CA VAL A 393 -2.52 -9.87 -8.51
C VAL A 393 -2.65 -10.34 -9.95
N MET A 394 -3.87 -10.58 -10.44
CA MET A 394 -4.09 -11.03 -11.82
C MET A 394 -3.71 -9.95 -12.86
N SER A 395 -3.78 -8.66 -12.53
CA SER A 395 -3.32 -7.58 -13.43
C SER A 395 -1.79 -7.47 -13.54
N ALA A 396 -1.04 -7.88 -12.51
CA ALA A 396 0.41 -8.02 -12.64
C ALA A 396 0.80 -9.16 -13.61
N LEU A 397 -0.05 -10.21 -13.68
CA LEU A 397 0.10 -11.34 -14.59
C LEU A 397 -0.44 -11.10 -16.01
N SER A 398 -0.78 -9.86 -16.39
CA SER A 398 -1.15 -9.51 -17.76
C SER A 398 -0.03 -9.85 -18.73
N LYS A 399 -0.35 -10.52 -19.86
CA LYS A 399 0.68 -10.96 -20.84
C LYS A 399 1.40 -9.77 -21.47
N LYS A 400 0.65 -8.74 -21.83
CA LYS A 400 1.13 -7.44 -22.32
C LYS A 400 1.73 -6.60 -21.17
N PRO A 401 2.97 -6.08 -21.27
CA PRO A 401 3.54 -5.18 -20.26
C PRO A 401 2.75 -3.89 -20.04
N GLU A 402 2.08 -3.36 -21.07
CA GLU A 402 1.25 -2.16 -20.97
C GLU A 402 -0.02 -2.34 -20.11
N ASP A 403 -0.52 -3.58 -19.99
CA ASP A 403 -1.71 -3.94 -19.19
C ASP A 403 -1.37 -4.29 -17.71
N ARG A 404 -0.10 -4.15 -17.31
CA ARG A 404 0.40 -4.38 -15.94
C ARG A 404 0.40 -3.09 -15.12
N PRO A 405 0.51 -3.13 -13.78
CA PRO A 405 0.95 -1.98 -13.00
C PRO A 405 2.30 -1.48 -13.54
N GLN A 406 2.44 -0.18 -13.83
CA GLN A 406 3.65 0.34 -14.51
C GLN A 406 4.85 0.56 -13.58
N THR A 407 4.68 0.46 -12.24
CA THR A 407 5.78 0.44 -11.26
C THR A 407 5.49 -0.54 -10.12
N ALA A 408 6.53 -1.09 -9.49
CA ALA A 408 6.37 -1.99 -8.34
C ALA A 408 5.71 -1.28 -7.14
N ALA A 409 6.01 0.01 -6.91
CA ALA A 409 5.34 0.81 -5.88
C ALA A 409 3.83 0.98 -6.14
N ALA A 410 3.41 1.11 -7.41
CA ALA A 410 1.99 1.18 -7.76
C ALA A 410 1.29 -0.18 -7.55
N PHE A 411 1.97 -1.30 -7.80
CA PHE A 411 1.48 -2.65 -7.50
C PHE A 411 1.26 -2.85 -5.99
N ALA A 412 2.28 -2.61 -5.16
CA ALA A 412 2.17 -2.72 -3.70
C ALA A 412 1.10 -1.79 -3.11
N SER A 413 1.09 -0.51 -3.50
CA SER A 413 0.09 0.46 -3.04
C SER A 413 -1.34 0.01 -3.36
N SER A 414 -1.55 -0.51 -4.58
CA SER A 414 -2.84 -1.06 -4.99
C SER A 414 -3.20 -2.33 -4.20
N LEU A 415 -2.24 -3.23 -3.99
CA LEU A 415 -2.46 -4.49 -3.27
C LEU A 415 -2.85 -4.22 -1.81
N ARG A 416 -2.07 -3.39 -1.09
CA ARG A 416 -2.34 -3.06 0.31
C ARG A 416 -3.66 -2.33 0.51
N ALA A 417 -3.97 -1.35 -0.35
CA ALA A 417 -5.22 -0.60 -0.26
C ALA A 417 -6.47 -1.48 -0.44
N GLN A 418 -6.38 -2.56 -1.24
CA GLN A 418 -7.47 -3.52 -1.42
C GLN A 418 -7.48 -4.69 -0.42
N ALA A 419 -6.34 -5.00 0.21
CA ALA A 419 -6.22 -6.10 1.18
C ALA A 419 -6.68 -5.72 2.59
N GLU A 420 -6.36 -4.51 3.04
CA GLU A 420 -6.83 -4.00 4.33
C GLU A 420 -8.37 -3.93 4.39
N GLY A 421 -8.98 -4.79 5.20
CA GLY A 421 -10.43 -4.84 5.41
C GLY A 421 -10.97 -3.75 6.33
N ILE A 422 -12.26 -3.85 6.67
CA ILE A 422 -12.87 -2.97 7.69
C ILE A 422 -12.39 -3.37 9.09
N GLY A 423 -12.16 -4.66 9.34
CA GLY A 423 -11.62 -5.14 10.61
C GLY A 423 -10.25 -4.53 10.97
N SER A 424 -9.34 -4.41 10.00
CA SER A 424 -8.02 -3.78 10.25
C SER A 424 -8.12 -2.27 10.46
N LEU A 425 -9.06 -1.57 9.79
CA LEU A 425 -9.36 -0.16 10.09
C LEU A 425 -9.83 0.04 11.54
N TYR A 426 -10.74 -0.80 12.04
CA TYR A 426 -11.19 -0.73 13.45
C TYR A 426 -10.11 -1.18 14.45
N ARG A 427 -9.34 -2.24 14.14
CA ARG A 427 -8.20 -2.68 14.98
C ARG A 427 -7.15 -1.58 15.11
N ARG A 428 -6.78 -0.91 14.00
CA ARG A 428 -5.85 0.23 13.98
C ARG A 428 -6.44 1.46 14.67
N ALA A 429 -7.74 1.72 14.52
CA ALA A 429 -8.40 2.81 15.25
C ALA A 429 -8.39 2.60 16.76
N PHE A 430 -8.63 1.37 17.22
CA PHE A 430 -8.55 1.02 18.65
C PHE A 430 -7.12 1.12 19.18
N ALA A 431 -6.12 0.60 18.47
CA ALA A 431 -4.71 0.72 18.86
C ALA A 431 -4.29 2.20 19.02
N LEU A 432 -4.56 3.03 18.01
CA LEU A 432 -4.29 4.48 18.05
C LEU A 432 -5.05 5.20 19.17
N TYR A 433 -6.29 4.78 19.46
CA TYR A 433 -7.08 5.34 20.56
C TYR A 433 -6.46 5.02 21.91
N SER A 434 -6.07 3.77 22.15
CA SER A 434 -5.48 3.32 23.41
C SER A 434 -4.09 3.93 23.65
N GLU A 435 -3.22 3.94 22.64
CA GLU A 435 -1.87 4.52 22.70
C GLU A 435 -1.90 6.03 22.99
N TYR A 436 -2.86 6.77 22.41
CA TYR A 436 -2.99 8.22 22.55
C TYR A 436 -4.21 8.66 23.38
N PHE A 437 -4.76 7.78 24.22
CA PHE A 437 -6.02 7.99 24.94
C PHE A 437 -6.09 9.35 25.68
N PRO A 438 -5.07 9.78 26.46
CA PRO A 438 -5.12 11.09 27.14
C PRO A 438 -5.15 12.29 26.19
N LYS A 439 -4.62 12.15 24.96
CA LYS A 439 -4.65 13.21 23.94
C LYS A 439 -6.04 13.29 23.29
N PHE A 440 -6.61 12.14 22.93
CA PHE A 440 -7.98 12.08 22.36
C PHE A 440 -9.06 12.48 23.36
N LEU A 441 -8.94 12.10 24.63
CA LEU A 441 -9.88 12.51 25.68
C LEU A 441 -9.82 14.03 25.93
N ARG A 442 -8.62 14.63 26.02
CA ARG A 442 -8.45 16.10 26.14
C ARG A 442 -9.02 16.84 24.94
N LEU A 443 -8.79 16.35 23.71
CA LEU A 443 -9.37 16.90 22.49
C LEU A 443 -10.91 16.89 22.55
N SER A 444 -11.49 15.79 23.01
CA SER A 444 -12.94 15.61 23.15
C SER A 444 -13.56 16.55 24.18
N LEU A 445 -12.97 16.63 25.37
CA LEU A 445 -13.44 17.48 26.47
C LEU A 445 -13.52 18.94 26.03
N ILE A 446 -12.47 19.44 25.37
CA ILE A 446 -12.42 20.82 24.84
C ILE A 446 -13.50 21.04 23.78
N ALA A 447 -13.67 20.10 22.84
CA ALA A 447 -14.69 20.22 21.79
C ALA A 447 -16.14 20.14 22.32
N HIS A 448 -16.37 19.40 23.41
CA HIS A 448 -17.69 19.24 24.02
C HIS A 448 -18.06 20.32 25.05
N ILE A 449 -17.20 21.30 25.36
CA ILE A 449 -17.52 22.40 26.30
C ILE A 449 -18.91 23.03 26.04
N PRO A 450 -19.30 23.39 24.79
CA PRO A 450 -20.62 23.97 24.55
C PRO A 450 -21.77 22.99 24.82
N VAL A 451 -21.57 21.69 24.59
CA VAL A 451 -22.56 20.64 24.89
C VAL A 451 -22.73 20.51 26.39
N ILE A 452 -21.63 20.43 27.15
CA ILE A 452 -21.63 20.34 28.62
C ILE A 452 -22.36 21.54 29.23
N VAL A 453 -22.09 22.76 28.75
CA VAL A 453 -22.78 23.99 29.21
C VAL A 453 -24.28 23.94 28.91
N CYS A 454 -24.69 23.46 27.72
CA CYS A 454 -26.12 23.30 27.40
C CYS A 454 -26.80 22.23 28.27
N THR A 455 -26.13 21.09 28.53
CA THR A 455 -26.63 20.04 29.43
C THR A 455 -26.82 20.55 30.86
N LEU A 456 -25.83 21.28 31.39
CA LEU A 456 -25.92 21.89 32.73
C LEU A 456 -27.06 22.91 32.82
N LEU A 457 -27.24 23.75 31.78
CA LEU A 457 -28.33 24.73 31.75
C LEU A 457 -29.71 24.06 31.62
N MET A 458 -29.84 22.94 30.89
CA MET A 458 -31.09 22.16 30.89
C MET A 458 -31.37 21.55 32.27
N ILE A 459 -30.38 20.96 32.94
CA ILE A 459 -30.55 20.43 34.30
C ILE A 459 -31.00 21.52 35.28
N VAL A 460 -30.47 22.75 35.17
CA VAL A 460 -30.92 23.90 35.98
C VAL A 460 -32.36 24.31 35.67
N LEU A 461 -32.79 24.27 34.40
CA LEU A 461 -34.18 24.53 34.03
C LEU A 461 -35.13 23.42 34.49
N GLU A 462 -34.77 22.14 34.32
CA GLU A 462 -35.52 20.97 34.79
C GLU A 462 -35.71 21.02 36.33
N LEU A 463 -34.67 21.36 37.09
CA LEU A 463 -34.76 21.58 38.54
C LEU A 463 -35.64 22.80 38.90
N GLY A 464 -35.67 23.83 38.06
CA GLY A 464 -36.48 25.03 38.24
C GLY A 464 -37.96 24.87 37.86
N GLU A 465 -38.35 23.80 37.16
CA GLU A 465 -39.67 23.62 36.54
C GLU A 465 -40.82 23.91 37.52
N ASN A 466 -40.80 23.28 38.69
CA ASN A 466 -41.88 23.40 39.68
C ASN A 466 -42.05 24.83 40.24
N SER A 467 -40.99 25.65 40.27
CA SER A 467 -41.06 27.04 40.74
C SER A 467 -41.47 28.00 39.62
N LEU A 468 -40.85 27.85 38.44
CA LEU A 468 -41.11 28.68 37.26
C LEU A 468 -42.54 28.49 36.73
N THR A 469 -43.06 27.26 36.74
CA THR A 469 -44.37 26.94 36.14
C THR A 469 -45.58 27.28 37.03
N GLN A 470 -45.42 27.52 38.33
CA GLN A 470 -46.52 27.88 39.22
C GLN A 470 -47.12 29.27 38.91
N HIS A 471 -46.34 30.17 38.34
CA HIS A 471 -46.66 31.59 38.13
C HIS A 471 -47.53 31.88 36.88
N GLY A 472 -48.36 30.92 36.46
CA GLY A 472 -49.37 31.09 35.41
C GLY A 472 -48.97 30.58 34.01
N LEU A 473 -49.97 30.50 33.12
CA LEU A 473 -49.86 29.84 31.81
C LEU A 473 -48.76 30.43 30.91
N ALA A 474 -48.59 31.76 30.93
CA ALA A 474 -47.58 32.45 30.11
C ALA A 474 -46.14 32.00 30.46
N LEU A 475 -45.82 31.86 31.76
CA LEU A 475 -44.51 31.37 32.18
C LEU A 475 -44.32 29.87 31.84
N LYS A 476 -45.38 29.04 31.91
CA LYS A 476 -45.31 27.65 31.44
C LYS A 476 -44.95 27.57 29.95
N VAL A 477 -45.62 28.36 29.10
CA VAL A 477 -45.35 28.38 27.66
C VAL A 477 -43.93 28.89 27.36
N LEU A 478 -43.49 29.97 28.03
CA LEU A 478 -42.13 30.49 27.89
C LEU A 478 -41.06 29.48 28.33
N PHE A 479 -41.30 28.73 29.41
CA PHE A 479 -40.42 27.68 29.90
C PHE A 479 -40.21 26.56 28.87
N PHE A 480 -41.30 26.01 28.31
CA PHE A 480 -41.19 24.96 27.30
C PHE A 480 -40.56 25.44 25.99
N ILE A 481 -40.78 26.71 25.60
CA ILE A 481 -40.09 27.34 24.46
C ILE A 481 -38.57 27.44 24.74
N ALA A 482 -38.18 27.91 25.93
CA ALA A 482 -36.77 28.03 26.31
C ALA A 482 -36.06 26.67 26.36
N LEU A 483 -36.71 25.65 26.93
CA LEU A 483 -36.21 24.27 26.97
C LEU A 483 -36.04 23.68 25.57
N GLY A 484 -37.03 23.88 24.68
CA GLY A 484 -36.97 23.42 23.28
C GLY A 484 -35.86 24.10 22.48
N LEU A 485 -35.70 25.43 22.62
CA LEU A 485 -34.60 26.19 22.00
C LEU A 485 -33.22 25.73 22.50
N LEU A 486 -33.10 25.43 23.79
CA LEU A 486 -31.84 24.96 24.38
C LEU A 486 -31.50 23.53 23.95
N GLY A 487 -32.48 22.64 23.82
CA GLY A 487 -32.30 21.31 23.23
C GLY A 487 -31.84 21.37 21.78
N LEU A 488 -32.44 22.25 20.95
CA LEU A 488 -32.00 22.50 19.58
C LEU A 488 -30.55 23.03 19.53
N LEU A 489 -30.18 23.93 20.44
CA LEU A 489 -28.82 24.44 20.58
C LEU A 489 -27.82 23.34 20.99
N GLN A 490 -28.19 22.45 21.92
CA GLN A 490 -27.37 21.32 22.35
C GLN A 490 -27.11 20.34 21.19
N VAL A 491 -28.14 20.02 20.39
CA VAL A 491 -28.00 19.16 19.19
C VAL A 491 -27.09 19.80 18.14
N ALA A 492 -27.23 21.10 17.89
CA ALA A 492 -26.34 21.84 16.99
C ALA A 492 -24.89 21.88 17.51
N ALA A 493 -24.70 22.11 18.81
CA ALA A 493 -23.40 22.10 19.47
C ALA A 493 -22.73 20.71 19.37
N TYR A 494 -23.48 19.63 19.58
CA TYR A 494 -22.99 18.26 19.46
C TYR A 494 -22.54 17.94 18.04
N PHE A 495 -23.32 18.32 17.01
CA PHE A 495 -22.92 18.10 15.61
C PHE A 495 -21.63 18.85 15.26
N VAL A 496 -21.47 20.09 15.74
CA VAL A 496 -20.24 20.89 15.56
C VAL A 496 -19.06 20.25 16.31
N ALA A 497 -19.25 19.81 17.56
CA ALA A 497 -18.22 19.15 18.37
C ALA A 497 -17.73 17.85 17.72
N ALA A 498 -18.63 16.94 17.37
CA ALA A 498 -18.30 15.67 16.72
C ALA A 498 -17.60 15.88 15.36
N SER A 499 -18.05 16.86 14.58
CA SER A 499 -17.41 17.23 13.31
C SER A 499 -16.00 17.81 13.52
N ALA A 500 -15.81 18.66 14.55
CA ALA A 500 -14.51 19.26 14.86
C ALA A 500 -13.52 18.20 15.34
N ILE A 501 -13.97 17.26 16.20
CA ILE A 501 -13.20 16.09 16.61
C ILE A 501 -12.82 15.26 15.38
N SER A 502 -13.75 14.94 14.46
CA SER A 502 -13.45 14.18 13.23
C SER A 502 -12.37 14.83 12.37
N GLY A 503 -12.44 16.14 12.12
CA GLY A 503 -11.42 16.85 11.36
C GLY A 503 -10.06 16.94 12.08
N MET A 504 -10.05 17.19 13.39
CA MET A 504 -8.81 17.27 14.19
C MET A 504 -8.14 15.91 14.37
N THR A 505 -8.93 14.84 14.57
CA THR A 505 -8.44 13.46 14.57
C THR A 505 -7.83 13.11 13.22
N ALA A 506 -8.39 13.55 12.09
CA ALA A 506 -7.78 13.32 10.78
C ALA A 506 -6.39 13.98 10.65
N ILE A 507 -6.18 15.18 11.20
CA ILE A 507 -4.86 15.82 11.26
C ILE A 507 -3.88 14.96 12.10
N ILE A 508 -4.29 14.53 13.30
CA ILE A 508 -3.48 13.71 14.21
C ILE A 508 -3.09 12.37 13.56
N VAL A 509 -4.05 11.68 12.95
CA VAL A 509 -3.83 10.40 12.28
C VAL A 509 -2.95 10.57 11.03
N THR A 510 -3.05 11.70 10.32
CA THR A 510 -2.12 12.04 9.22
C THR A 510 -0.68 12.20 9.75
N GLN A 511 -0.49 12.94 10.83
CA GLN A 511 0.83 13.11 11.46
C GLN A 511 1.43 11.77 11.89
N LEU A 512 0.65 10.93 12.58
CA LEU A 512 1.08 9.59 13.01
C LEU A 512 1.40 8.65 11.85
N THR A 513 0.68 8.75 10.73
CA THR A 513 0.88 7.86 9.57
C THR A 513 2.10 8.26 8.72
N VAL A 514 2.41 9.57 8.65
CA VAL A 514 3.49 10.10 7.78
C VAL A 514 4.79 10.37 8.54
N ALA A 515 4.71 10.68 9.83
CA ALA A 515 5.86 11.02 10.67
C ALA A 515 5.72 10.38 12.08
N PRO A 516 5.70 9.04 12.21
CA PRO A 516 5.43 8.35 13.48
C PRO A 516 6.42 8.69 14.61
N LEU A 517 7.66 9.08 14.27
CA LEU A 517 8.68 9.51 15.24
C LEU A 517 8.51 10.97 15.73
N ARG A 518 7.57 11.74 15.16
CA ARG A 518 7.30 13.12 15.59
C ARG A 518 6.27 13.11 16.73
N PRO A 519 6.52 13.79 17.86
CA PRO A 519 5.55 13.82 18.96
C PRO A 519 4.23 14.45 18.49
N VAL A 520 3.12 13.74 18.71
CA VAL A 520 1.77 14.24 18.37
C VAL A 520 1.44 15.49 19.19
N GLU A 521 1.34 16.63 18.51
CA GLU A 521 0.99 17.93 19.08
C GLU A 521 -0.46 18.32 18.75
N LEU A 522 -1.34 18.28 19.75
CA LEU A 522 -2.71 18.80 19.62
C LEU A 522 -2.73 20.27 19.16
N ARG A 523 -1.66 21.04 19.45
CA ARG A 523 -1.48 22.43 19.04
C ARG A 523 -1.62 22.62 17.52
N THR A 524 -1.09 21.71 16.69
CA THR A 524 -1.22 21.83 15.23
C THR A 524 -2.67 21.67 14.79
N ALA A 525 -3.40 20.68 15.33
CA ALA A 525 -4.80 20.46 15.00
C ALA A 525 -5.69 21.65 15.42
N PHE A 526 -5.47 22.22 16.61
CA PHE A 526 -6.15 23.44 17.04
C PHE A 526 -5.77 24.68 16.22
N ALA A 527 -4.51 24.83 15.80
CA ALA A 527 -4.07 25.93 14.94
C ALA A 527 -4.73 25.88 13.56
N VAL A 528 -4.82 24.69 12.96
CA VAL A 528 -5.53 24.45 11.69
C VAL A 528 -7.02 24.73 11.84
N LEU A 529 -7.67 24.19 12.88
CA LEU A 529 -9.09 24.48 13.15
C LEU A 529 -9.33 25.99 13.36
N LYS A 530 -8.44 26.70 14.08
CA LYS A 530 -8.55 28.15 14.28
C LYS A 530 -8.40 28.94 12.97
N LYS A 531 -7.39 28.63 12.14
CA LYS A 531 -7.19 29.28 10.82
C LYS A 531 -8.36 28.99 9.87
N ARG A 532 -8.96 27.79 9.94
CA ARG A 532 -10.04 27.33 9.05
C ARG A 532 -11.45 27.35 9.70
N TRP A 533 -11.65 28.03 10.84
CA TRP A 533 -12.92 28.00 11.59
C TRP A 533 -14.12 28.54 10.79
N LYS A 534 -13.95 29.69 10.14
CA LYS A 534 -15.02 30.31 9.32
C LYS A 534 -15.48 29.40 8.17
N PRO A 535 -14.61 28.81 7.31
CA PRO A 535 -15.03 27.86 6.30
C PRO A 535 -15.53 26.53 6.85
N PHE A 536 -14.94 26.02 7.93
CA PHE A 536 -15.40 24.81 8.62
C PHE A 536 -16.86 24.96 9.05
N LEU A 537 -17.19 25.97 9.85
CA LEU A 537 -18.54 26.21 10.35
C LEU A 537 -19.54 26.49 9.20
N LYS A 538 -19.15 27.31 8.20
CA LYS A 538 -19.96 27.58 7.00
C LYS A 538 -20.21 26.34 6.13
N THR A 539 -19.40 25.29 6.25
CA THR A 539 -19.57 24.03 5.51
C THR A 539 -20.35 23.02 6.35
N ALA A 540 -20.05 22.92 7.65
CA ALA A 540 -20.80 22.11 8.61
C ALA A 540 -22.30 22.42 8.58
N ILE A 541 -22.70 23.69 8.73
CA ILE A 541 -24.11 24.13 8.69
C ILE A 541 -24.82 23.68 7.39
N ARG A 542 -24.11 23.70 6.24
CA ARG A 542 -24.68 23.24 4.95
C ARG A 542 -24.85 21.72 4.90
N VAL A 543 -23.96 20.97 5.53
CA VAL A 543 -24.07 19.51 5.64
C VAL A 543 -25.22 19.16 6.58
N THR A 544 -25.29 19.77 7.78
CA THR A 544 -26.40 19.59 8.73
C THR A 544 -27.74 19.90 8.08
N LEU A 545 -27.88 21.05 7.41
CA LEU A 545 -29.13 21.44 6.76
C LEU A 545 -29.52 20.50 5.61
N ARG A 546 -28.55 19.98 4.83
CA ARG A 546 -28.82 18.99 3.77
C ARG A 546 -29.22 17.63 4.31
N ILE A 547 -28.65 17.21 5.44
CA ILE A 547 -29.03 15.98 6.13
C ILE A 547 -30.43 16.12 6.73
N ALA A 548 -30.71 17.25 7.39
CA ALA A 548 -32.02 17.57 7.96
C ALA A 548 -33.12 17.62 6.88
N ILE A 549 -32.92 18.38 5.78
CA ILE A 549 -33.85 18.39 4.64
C ILE A 549 -34.02 16.99 4.06
N GLY A 550 -32.95 16.19 4.01
CA GLY A 550 -33.02 14.78 3.63
C GLY A 550 -34.03 14.01 4.49
N PHE A 551 -33.83 13.99 5.81
CA PHE A 551 -34.72 13.29 6.76
C PHE A 551 -36.14 13.85 6.81
N ILE A 552 -36.33 15.17 6.66
CA ILE A 552 -37.65 15.82 6.61
C ILE A 552 -38.45 15.37 5.39
N LEU A 553 -37.80 15.15 4.24
CA LEU A 553 -38.45 14.63 3.04
C LEU A 553 -38.71 13.13 3.15
N LEU A 554 -37.66 12.32 3.38
CA LEU A 554 -37.75 10.87 3.55
C LEU A 554 -36.50 10.33 4.28
N VAL A 555 -36.66 9.29 5.11
CA VAL A 555 -35.57 8.67 5.87
C VAL A 555 -34.39 8.24 4.99
N ILE A 556 -34.66 7.65 3.81
CA ILE A 556 -33.62 7.13 2.90
C ILE A 556 -32.72 8.26 2.35
N PRO A 557 -33.24 9.35 1.74
CA PRO A 557 -32.46 10.55 1.45
C PRO A 557 -31.64 11.11 2.62
N GLY A 558 -32.17 11.13 3.85
CA GLY A 558 -31.42 11.55 5.05
C GLY A 558 -30.18 10.69 5.31
N ILE A 559 -30.35 9.37 5.27
CA ILE A 559 -29.25 8.38 5.39
C ILE A 559 -28.25 8.55 4.24
N VAL A 560 -28.72 8.64 3.00
CA VAL A 560 -27.87 8.79 1.80
C VAL A 560 -27.05 10.08 1.85
N MET A 561 -27.61 11.20 2.33
CA MET A 561 -26.86 12.45 2.51
C MET A 561 -25.81 12.33 3.62
N THR A 562 -26.14 11.66 4.74
CA THR A 562 -25.20 11.41 5.84
C THR A 562 -23.98 10.62 5.36
N ILE A 563 -24.20 9.46 4.73
CA ILE A 563 -23.16 8.60 4.15
C ILE A 563 -22.33 9.36 3.12
N ARG A 564 -22.99 10.09 2.22
CA ARG A 564 -22.34 10.79 1.10
C ARG A 564 -21.54 12.04 1.48
N TYR A 565 -21.70 12.55 2.70
CA TYR A 565 -20.88 13.65 3.24
C TYR A 565 -20.04 13.25 4.47
N ALA A 566 -19.97 11.97 4.84
CA ALA A 566 -19.30 11.49 6.06
C ALA A 566 -17.82 11.93 6.20
N LEU A 567 -17.12 12.21 5.09
CA LEU A 567 -15.72 12.64 5.07
C LEU A 567 -15.52 14.16 4.94
N TYR A 568 -16.57 14.98 5.09
CA TYR A 568 -16.47 16.43 4.84
C TYR A 568 -15.53 17.17 5.82
N ALA A 569 -15.51 16.78 7.10
CA ALA A 569 -14.72 17.47 8.12
C ALA A 569 -13.20 17.28 7.93
N PRO A 570 -12.68 16.05 7.68
CA PRO A 570 -11.32 15.83 7.22
C PRO A 570 -10.95 16.66 5.97
N VAL A 571 -11.82 16.69 4.94
CA VAL A 571 -11.58 17.44 3.70
C VAL A 571 -11.42 18.94 3.97
N VAL A 572 -12.30 19.56 4.75
CA VAL A 572 -12.20 21.01 5.02
C VAL A 572 -10.99 21.35 5.89
N LEU A 573 -10.67 20.53 6.90
CA LEU A 573 -9.55 20.85 7.80
C LEU A 573 -8.17 20.48 7.24
N ILE A 574 -8.02 19.43 6.43
CA ILE A 574 -6.73 19.06 5.82
C ILE A 574 -6.51 19.80 4.51
N GLU A 575 -7.45 19.71 3.56
CA GLU A 575 -7.28 20.24 2.20
C GLU A 575 -7.67 21.73 2.07
N GLY A 576 -8.28 22.32 3.12
CA GLY A 576 -8.61 23.74 3.16
C GLY A 576 -9.78 24.18 2.27
N LEU A 577 -10.43 23.24 1.58
CA LEU A 577 -11.50 23.52 0.63
C LEU A 577 -12.76 24.09 1.31
N GLU A 578 -13.43 25.02 0.64
CA GLU A 578 -14.69 25.61 1.13
C GLU A 578 -15.94 25.21 0.32
N LYS A 579 -17.12 25.57 0.84
CA LYS A 579 -18.36 25.81 0.07
C LYS A 579 -18.76 24.60 -0.80
N LYS A 580 -18.79 24.76 -2.14
CA LYS A 580 -19.17 23.70 -3.10
C LYS A 580 -18.00 22.75 -3.41
N ALA A 581 -16.75 23.17 -3.23
CA ALA A 581 -15.57 22.38 -3.53
C ALA A 581 -15.39 21.23 -2.54
N ALA A 582 -15.40 21.52 -1.23
CA ALA A 582 -15.37 20.50 -0.18
C ALA A 582 -16.51 19.47 -0.32
N LEU A 583 -17.72 19.93 -0.67
CA LEU A 583 -18.89 19.09 -0.91
C LEU A 583 -18.87 18.34 -2.26
N ARG A 584 -17.95 18.65 -3.17
CA ARG A 584 -17.67 17.83 -4.37
C ARG A 584 -16.62 16.78 -4.04
N ARG A 585 -15.50 17.22 -3.47
CA ARG A 585 -14.37 16.40 -3.03
C ARG A 585 -14.74 15.30 -2.04
N ALA A 586 -15.56 15.60 -1.03
CA ALA A 586 -16.07 14.59 -0.09
C ALA A 586 -16.92 13.51 -0.80
N ARG A 587 -17.60 13.84 -1.91
CA ARG A 587 -18.36 12.87 -2.72
C ARG A 587 -17.48 12.07 -3.66
N GLU A 588 -16.43 12.67 -4.21
CA GLU A 588 -15.42 11.97 -5.01
C GLU A 588 -14.71 10.91 -4.17
N LEU A 589 -14.22 11.30 -2.98
CA LEU A 589 -13.67 10.36 -1.99
C LEU A 589 -14.71 9.31 -1.57
N ALA A 590 -15.98 9.69 -1.40
CA ALA A 590 -17.03 8.73 -1.04
C ALA A 590 -17.37 7.72 -2.15
N ALA A 591 -17.24 8.10 -3.42
CA ALA A 591 -17.44 7.21 -4.55
C ALA A 591 -16.35 6.13 -4.65
N ARG A 592 -15.09 6.46 -4.32
CA ARG A 592 -13.93 5.53 -4.42
C ARG A 592 -14.14 4.20 -3.69
N SER A 593 -14.88 4.16 -2.58
CA SER A 593 -15.37 2.88 -2.01
C SER A 593 -16.69 3.04 -1.25
N TRP A 594 -17.76 3.35 -1.97
CA TRP A 594 -19.13 3.53 -1.43
C TRP A 594 -19.53 2.44 -0.41
N ARG A 595 -19.32 1.15 -0.73
CA ARG A 595 -19.64 0.03 0.17
C ARG A 595 -18.93 0.13 1.52
N THR A 596 -17.67 0.55 1.54
CA THR A 596 -16.90 0.70 2.79
C THR A 596 -17.47 1.81 3.66
N ILE A 597 -17.88 2.93 3.04
CA ILE A 597 -18.42 4.09 3.76
C ILE A 597 -19.85 3.82 4.25
N VAL A 598 -20.69 3.11 3.48
CA VAL A 598 -22.00 2.62 3.96
C VAL A 598 -21.84 1.77 5.23
N ILE A 599 -20.92 0.80 5.23
CA ILE A 599 -20.70 -0.08 6.38
C ILE A 599 -20.11 0.69 7.58
N VAL A 600 -19.14 1.58 7.36
CA VAL A 600 -18.54 2.39 8.43
C VAL A 600 -19.56 3.36 9.02
N SER A 601 -20.39 4.03 8.20
CA SER A 601 -21.46 4.90 8.69
C SER A 601 -22.59 4.14 9.40
N LEU A 602 -22.88 2.90 8.99
CA LEU A 602 -23.81 2.03 9.72
C LEU A 602 -23.25 1.66 11.10
N LEU A 603 -21.98 1.23 11.17
CA LEU A 603 -21.29 0.93 12.43
C LEU A 603 -21.14 2.18 13.32
N GLN A 604 -21.01 3.38 12.75
CA GLN A 604 -21.01 4.65 13.49
C GLN A 604 -22.33 4.93 14.21
N VAL A 605 -23.46 4.43 13.70
CA VAL A 605 -24.76 4.52 14.38
C VAL A 605 -24.97 3.35 15.36
N LEU A 606 -24.63 2.12 14.95
CA LEU A 606 -24.88 0.92 15.75
C LEU A 606 -24.01 0.83 17.02
N ILE A 607 -22.73 1.23 16.97
CA ILE A 607 -21.82 1.06 18.11
C ILE A 607 -22.24 1.91 19.33
N PRO A 608 -22.56 3.22 19.22
CA PRO A 608 -23.08 3.99 20.34
C PRO A 608 -24.40 3.43 20.90
N ILE A 609 -25.30 2.94 20.05
CA ILE A 609 -26.56 2.31 20.48
C ILE A 609 -26.28 1.04 21.30
N ALA A 610 -25.36 0.18 20.83
CA ALA A 610 -24.99 -1.04 21.54
C ALA A 610 -24.31 -0.76 22.89
N VAL A 611 -23.41 0.24 22.96
CA VAL A 611 -22.76 0.65 24.21
C VAL A 611 -23.79 1.20 25.21
N SER A 612 -24.67 2.10 24.78
CA SER A 612 -25.74 2.62 25.64
C SER A 612 -26.71 1.53 26.12
N ALA A 613 -27.04 0.56 25.27
CA ALA A 613 -27.88 -0.57 25.65
C ALA A 613 -27.19 -1.52 26.67
N ALA A 614 -25.88 -1.75 26.53
CA ALA A 614 -25.10 -2.55 27.49
C ALA A 614 -25.03 -1.86 28.87
N LEU A 615 -24.78 -0.55 28.90
CA LEU A 615 -24.75 0.24 30.14
C LEU A 615 -26.13 0.34 30.80
N GLY A 616 -27.20 0.45 30.00
CA GLY A 616 -28.58 0.38 30.47
C GLY A 616 -28.92 -0.98 31.11
N ARG A 617 -28.36 -2.09 30.60
CA ARG A 617 -28.48 -3.40 31.25
C ARG A 617 -27.75 -3.43 32.60
N ILE A 618 -26.53 -2.91 32.68
CA ILE A 618 -25.75 -2.87 33.93
C ILE A 618 -26.52 -2.12 35.03
N THR A 619 -27.12 -0.97 34.72
CA THR A 619 -27.91 -0.21 35.71
C THR A 619 -29.28 -0.82 36.02
N VAL A 620 -29.89 -1.59 35.10
CA VAL A 620 -31.08 -2.40 35.40
C VAL A 620 -30.75 -3.62 36.27
N THR A 621 -29.61 -4.28 36.09
CA THR A 621 -29.17 -5.36 36.99
C THR A 621 -28.87 -4.81 38.39
N ALA A 622 -28.20 -3.67 38.51
CA ALA A 622 -27.98 -3.00 39.79
C ALA A 622 -29.30 -2.57 40.48
N ARG A 623 -30.32 -2.18 39.71
CA ARG A 623 -31.68 -1.87 40.20
C ARG A 623 -32.37 -3.10 40.79
N ASN A 624 -32.23 -4.27 40.19
CA ASN A 624 -32.82 -5.51 40.69
C ASN A 624 -32.21 -5.96 42.03
N ASN A 625 -30.98 -5.54 42.34
CA ASN A 625 -30.31 -5.78 43.61
C ASN A 625 -30.66 -4.74 44.71
N GLY A 626 -31.80 -4.05 44.59
CA GLY A 626 -32.39 -3.23 45.66
C GLY A 626 -32.31 -1.71 45.49
N LEU A 627 -31.60 -1.18 44.49
CA LEU A 627 -31.57 0.28 44.25
C LEU A 627 -32.84 0.77 43.52
N HIS A 628 -33.80 1.27 44.30
CA HIS A 628 -35.05 1.87 43.81
C HIS A 628 -34.84 3.20 43.06
N VAL A 629 -34.43 3.13 41.79
CA VAL A 629 -34.44 4.31 40.90
C VAL A 629 -35.86 4.60 40.43
N ILE A 630 -36.43 5.69 40.93
CA ILE A 630 -37.80 6.16 40.69
C ILE A 630 -38.00 6.40 39.18
N LYS A 631 -39.11 5.91 38.63
CA LYS A 631 -39.30 5.80 37.16
C LYS A 631 -39.90 7.05 36.49
N THR A 632 -40.24 8.08 37.26
CA THR A 632 -41.03 9.26 36.82
C THR A 632 -40.65 10.57 37.54
N SER A 633 -39.54 10.65 38.27
CA SER A 633 -39.08 11.89 38.93
C SER A 633 -38.04 12.66 38.10
N THR A 634 -37.79 13.93 38.46
CA THR A 634 -36.71 14.78 37.91
C THR A 634 -35.34 14.10 37.94
N THR A 635 -35.11 13.23 38.93
CA THR A 635 -33.93 12.35 39.04
C THR A 635 -33.68 11.53 37.77
N GLY A 636 -34.74 11.07 37.10
CA GLY A 636 -34.65 10.29 35.86
C GLY A 636 -34.29 11.14 34.63
N GLN A 637 -34.76 12.39 34.56
CA GLN A 637 -34.36 13.35 33.53
C GLN A 637 -32.87 13.70 33.68
N ILE A 638 -32.45 14.06 34.89
CA ILE A 638 -31.04 14.36 35.21
C ILE A 638 -30.13 13.17 34.88
N TYR A 639 -30.55 11.93 35.18
CA TYR A 639 -29.79 10.73 34.80
C TYR A 639 -29.65 10.58 33.28
N GLN A 640 -30.71 10.82 32.50
CA GLN A 640 -30.64 10.82 31.03
C GLN A 640 -29.66 11.88 30.53
N GLN A 641 -29.77 13.12 31.00
CA GLN A 641 -28.89 14.24 30.64
C GLN A 641 -27.41 13.93 30.93
N LEU A 642 -27.11 13.36 32.09
CA LEU A 642 -25.75 12.95 32.48
C LEU A 642 -25.24 11.75 31.66
N SER A 643 -26.10 10.77 31.35
CA SER A 643 -25.72 9.59 30.55
C SER A 643 -25.22 9.97 29.15
N GLY A 644 -25.77 11.05 28.57
CA GLY A 644 -25.34 11.59 27.28
C GLY A 644 -23.87 12.03 27.25
N LEU A 645 -23.26 12.33 28.41
CA LEU A 645 -21.86 12.74 28.51
C LEU A 645 -20.86 11.62 28.18
N ILE A 646 -21.28 10.34 28.18
CA ILE A 646 -20.38 9.24 27.77
C ILE A 646 -19.90 9.35 26.32
N ASN A 647 -20.63 10.08 25.48
CA ASN A 647 -20.21 10.38 24.11
C ASN A 647 -18.87 11.15 24.05
N ILE A 648 -18.46 11.85 25.12
CA ILE A 648 -17.13 12.46 25.24
C ILE A 648 -16.01 11.40 25.12
N VAL A 649 -16.25 10.18 25.62
CA VAL A 649 -15.29 9.07 25.52
C VAL A 649 -15.44 8.33 24.19
N ILE A 650 -16.67 8.10 23.73
CA ILE A 650 -16.98 7.30 22.54
C ILE A 650 -16.64 8.04 21.23
N VAL A 651 -17.02 9.31 21.09
CA VAL A 651 -16.90 10.07 19.83
C VAL A 651 -15.45 10.12 19.29
N PRO A 652 -14.39 10.31 20.12
CA PRO A 652 -13.02 10.29 19.63
C PRO A 652 -12.60 8.94 19.02
N LEU A 653 -12.89 7.80 19.67
CA LEU A 653 -12.64 6.47 19.12
C LEU A 653 -13.36 6.30 17.77
N MET A 654 -14.64 6.66 17.73
CA MET A 654 -15.46 6.62 16.53
C MET A 654 -15.01 7.59 15.43
N SER A 655 -14.23 8.63 15.77
CA SER A 655 -13.67 9.62 14.85
C SER A 655 -12.36 9.18 14.17
N ILE A 656 -11.64 8.20 14.73
CA ILE A 656 -10.39 7.68 14.13
C ILE A 656 -10.69 6.83 12.88
N VAL A 657 -11.81 6.13 12.85
CA VAL A 657 -12.23 5.34 11.68
C VAL A 657 -12.47 6.20 10.43
N PRO A 658 -13.27 7.29 10.44
CA PRO A 658 -13.42 8.17 9.27
C PRO A 658 -12.13 8.94 8.94
N ALA A 659 -11.24 9.18 9.91
CA ALA A 659 -9.90 9.72 9.63
C ALA A 659 -9.03 8.74 8.83
N LEU A 660 -8.88 7.49 9.27
CA LEU A 660 -8.18 6.43 8.53
C LEU A 660 -8.84 6.18 7.16
N LEU A 661 -10.16 6.21 7.09
CA LEU A 661 -10.92 6.02 5.86
C LEU A 661 -10.72 7.18 4.87
N TYR A 662 -10.60 8.42 5.33
CA TYR A 662 -10.22 9.57 4.49
C TYR A 662 -8.83 9.37 3.87
N LEU A 663 -7.81 9.00 4.67
CA LEU A 663 -6.46 8.75 4.15
C LEU A 663 -6.44 7.59 3.13
N LYS A 664 -7.18 6.52 3.42
CA LYS A 664 -7.32 5.38 2.51
C LYS A 664 -8.03 5.75 1.20
N MET A 665 -9.10 6.55 1.26
CA MET A 665 -9.75 7.05 0.04
C MET A 665 -8.84 8.02 -0.74
N ARG A 666 -7.96 8.77 -0.08
CA ARG A 666 -6.93 9.60 -0.73
C ARG A 666 -5.92 8.73 -1.48
N GLN A 667 -5.30 7.75 -0.82
CA GLN A 667 -4.33 6.83 -1.42
C GLN A 667 -4.90 6.02 -2.59
N LEU A 668 -6.18 5.61 -2.52
CA LEU A 668 -6.89 4.95 -3.63
C LEU A 668 -7.07 5.82 -4.89
N GLY A 669 -6.75 7.12 -4.82
CA GLY A 669 -6.67 8.01 -5.98
C GLY A 669 -5.25 8.26 -6.50
N GLY A 670 -4.23 7.56 -5.97
CA GLY A 670 -2.81 7.82 -6.29
C GLY A 670 -2.20 9.03 -5.57
N GLU A 671 -2.97 9.70 -4.71
CA GLU A 671 -2.56 10.93 -4.01
C GLU A 671 -1.71 10.59 -2.77
N THR A 672 -0.59 11.27 -2.58
CA THR A 672 0.32 10.94 -1.47
C THR A 672 -0.19 11.48 -0.13
N LEU A 673 0.24 10.83 0.95
CA LEU A 673 0.04 11.35 2.31
C LEU A 673 1.04 12.49 2.65
N GLY A 674 2.15 12.59 1.91
CA GLY A 674 3.12 13.67 2.05
C GLY A 674 2.53 15.04 1.70
N GLU A 675 1.73 15.12 0.63
CA GLU A 675 0.93 16.31 0.31
C GLU A 675 -0.02 16.71 1.45
N ALA A 676 -0.73 15.74 2.04
CA ALA A 676 -1.67 16.00 3.11
C ALA A 676 -0.95 16.53 4.37
N LEU A 677 0.23 16.01 4.69
CA LEU A 677 1.08 16.57 5.75
C LEU A 677 1.60 17.97 5.38
N ALA A 678 1.99 18.22 4.12
CA ALA A 678 2.45 19.53 3.67
C ALA A 678 1.33 20.60 3.80
N GLN A 679 0.09 20.28 3.45
CA GLN A 679 -1.08 21.14 3.63
C GLN A 679 -1.42 21.44 5.11
N ILE A 680 -0.98 20.57 6.03
CA ILE A 680 -1.04 20.80 7.49
C ILE A 680 0.13 21.69 7.93
N GLU A 681 1.37 21.43 7.49
CA GLU A 681 2.56 22.24 7.82
C GLU A 681 2.51 23.67 7.26
N GLU A 682 1.76 23.92 6.19
CA GLU A 682 1.51 25.26 5.63
C GLU A 682 0.66 26.17 6.56
N VAL A 683 0.07 25.58 7.61
CA VAL A 683 -0.58 26.35 8.69
C VAL A 683 0.39 26.64 9.86
N ASP A 684 1.47 25.87 9.98
CA ASP A 684 2.48 25.96 11.05
C ASP A 684 3.58 27.00 10.72
N THR A 685 3.18 28.19 10.26
CA THR A 685 4.10 29.21 9.69
C THR A 685 4.95 29.95 10.73
N LYS A 686 5.07 29.43 11.96
CA LYS A 686 6.17 29.73 12.89
C LYS A 686 7.22 28.59 12.98
N ARG A 687 7.42 27.84 11.88
CA ARG A 687 8.62 27.00 11.67
C ARG A 687 9.88 27.75 12.11
N SER A 688 10.58 27.17 13.10
CA SER A 688 11.83 27.71 13.61
C SER A 688 12.82 27.91 12.46
N GLU A 689 13.54 29.03 12.51
CA GLU A 689 14.70 29.33 11.66
C GLU A 689 15.63 28.11 11.51
N TRP A 690 15.85 27.38 12.61
CA TRP A 690 16.65 26.16 12.63
C TRP A 690 16.09 25.06 11.70
N GLN A 691 14.77 24.86 11.65
CA GLN A 691 14.14 23.82 10.81
C GLN A 691 14.28 24.15 9.32
N ARG A 692 14.13 25.43 8.94
CA ARG A 692 14.37 25.88 7.55
C ARG A 692 15.84 25.71 7.17
N ARG A 693 16.78 26.09 8.04
CA ARG A 693 18.23 25.86 7.84
C ARG A 693 18.58 24.37 7.75
N MET A 694 18.00 23.53 8.60
CA MET A 694 18.26 22.08 8.62
C MET A 694 17.71 21.39 7.37
N ARG A 695 16.48 21.71 6.93
CA ARG A 695 15.94 21.19 5.66
C ARG A 695 16.80 21.63 4.46
N ARG A 696 17.29 22.89 4.44
CA ARG A 696 18.27 23.36 3.44
C ARG A 696 19.56 22.53 3.46
N ARG A 697 20.15 22.30 4.63
CA ARG A 697 21.37 21.48 4.79
C ARG A 697 21.17 20.05 4.29
N LEU A 698 20.06 19.41 4.63
CA LEU A 698 19.73 18.06 4.16
C LEU A 698 19.55 18.01 2.63
N SER A 699 18.83 18.97 2.04
CA SER A 699 18.69 19.07 0.57
C SER A 699 19.97 19.47 -0.18
N LEU A 700 21.00 19.93 0.52
CA LEU A 700 22.34 20.21 -0.06
C LEU A 700 23.25 18.98 -0.07
N HIS A 701 22.87 17.89 0.61
CA HIS A 701 23.60 16.62 0.59
C HIS A 701 22.95 15.58 -0.35
N THR A 702 21.78 15.88 -0.91
CA THR A 702 21.28 15.18 -2.10
C THR A 702 22.10 15.67 -3.30
N PRO A 703 22.88 14.81 -3.98
CA PRO A 703 23.54 15.22 -5.21
C PRO A 703 22.47 15.62 -6.25
N ARG A 704 22.71 16.71 -6.96
CA ARG A 704 21.90 17.03 -8.15
C ARG A 704 22.23 16.00 -9.22
N THR A 705 21.22 15.27 -9.65
CA THR A 705 21.20 14.44 -10.86
C THR A 705 21.33 15.29 -12.11
#